data_AF-A0A2K5J441-F1
#
_entry.id   AF-A0A2K5J441-F1
#
_cell.length_a   1.000
_cell.length_b   1.000
_cell.length_c   1.000
_cell.angle_alpha   90.00
_cell.angle_beta   90.00
_cell.angle_gamma   90.00
#
_symmetry.space_group_name_H-M   'P 1'
#
loop_
_entity.id
_entity.type
_entity.pdbx_description
1 polymer ?
#
loop_
_entity_poly.entity_id
_entity_poly.type
_entity_poly.pdbx_seq_one_letter_code
_entity_poly.pdbx_strand_id
1 'polypeptide(L)'
;VIASFRGTVPYGLSLEIGDTVQILEKCDGWYRGFALKNPNIKGIFPSSYVHLKNACVKNKGQFEMVIPTEDSVITEMTSTLRDWGTMWKQLYVRNEGDLFHRLWHIMNEILDLRRQVLVGHLTHDRMKDVKRHITARLDWGNEQLGLDLVPRKEYAMVDPEDISITELYRLMEHRHRKKDTPVQASSHHLFVQMKSLMCSNLGEELEVIFSLFDSKENRPISERFFLRLNRNGLPKAPDKPERHCSLFVDLGSTELRKDIYITVHIIRIGRMGAGEKKNACSVQYRRPFGCAVLSIADLLTGETKDDLILKVYMCNTESEWYQIHENIIKKLNARYNLTGSNAGLAVSLQLLHGDIEQIRREYSSVFSHGVSITRKLGFSNIIMPGEMRNDLYITIERGEFEKGGKSVARNVEVTMFIVDSSGQTLKDFISFGSGEPPASEYHSFVLYHNNSPRWSELLKLPIPVDKFRGAHIRFEFRHCSTKEKGEKKLFGFSFVPLMQEDGRTLPDGTHELIVHKCEENTNLQDTTRYLKLPFSKGIFLGNNNQAMKATKESFCITSFLCSTKLTQNGDMLDLLKWRTHPDKITGCLSKLKEIDGSEIVKFLQDTLDTLFGILDENSQKYGSKVFDSLVHIINLLQDSKFHHFKPVMDTYIESHFAGALLTFKNCIFKAQEYIFKYIVQSRRLFSLATGGQNEEEFRCCIQELLMSVRFFLSQESKGSGALSQSQAVFLSSFPAVYSELLKLFDVREVANLVQDTLGSLPTILHVDDSLQAIKLQCIGKTVESQLYTNPDSRYILLPVVLHHLHIHLQEQKDLIMCARILSNVFCLIKKNSSEKSVLEEIDVIVASLLDILLRTILEITSRPQPSSSAMRFQFQDVTGEFVACLLSLLRQMTDRHYQQLLDSFNTKEELRDFLLQIFTVFRILIRPEMFPKDWTVMRLVANNVIITTVLYLSDALRKNFLNENFDYKIWDSYFYLAVIFINQLCLQLEMFTPSKKKKVLEKYGDMRVTMGCEIFSMWQNLGNVQMKKSNLPENHLNLGGGGCSEPRLHHCTPSWV
;
A
#
# COMPACT_ATOMS: atom_id res chain seq x y z
N VAL A 1 -14.45 -40.30 9.49
CA VAL A 1 -15.27 -41.26 10.26
C VAL A 1 -16.37 -40.49 10.97
N ILE A 2 -17.64 -40.88 10.82
CA ILE A 2 -18.81 -40.17 11.38
C ILE A 2 -19.41 -40.83 12.62
N ALA A 3 -18.99 -42.06 12.94
CA ALA A 3 -19.34 -42.76 14.18
C ALA A 3 -18.16 -43.64 14.63
N SER A 4 -17.97 -43.80 15.93
CA SER A 4 -16.89 -44.65 16.46
C SER A 4 -17.16 -46.13 16.19
N PHE A 5 -16.16 -46.87 15.73
CA PHE A 5 -16.20 -48.29 15.43
C PHE A 5 -15.12 -49.02 16.25
N ARG A 6 -15.53 -49.95 17.12
CA ARG A 6 -14.62 -50.61 18.07
C ARG A 6 -13.70 -51.68 17.45
N GLY A 7 -13.88 -52.01 16.17
CA GLY A 7 -13.04 -53.00 15.48
C GLY A 7 -13.19 -54.45 15.98
N THR A 8 -14.33 -54.81 16.59
CA THR A 8 -14.56 -56.13 17.21
C THR A 8 -14.78 -57.28 16.22
N VAL A 9 -14.61 -57.04 14.92
CA VAL A 9 -14.73 -58.04 13.85
C VAL A 9 -13.34 -58.53 13.42
N PRO A 10 -13.21 -59.72 12.82
CA PRO A 10 -11.94 -60.17 12.25
C PRO A 10 -11.37 -59.14 11.28
N TYR A 11 -10.09 -58.79 11.45
CA TYR A 11 -9.39 -57.73 10.69
C TYR A 11 -9.98 -56.32 10.86
N GLY A 12 -10.86 -56.11 11.85
CA GLY A 12 -11.51 -54.83 12.11
C GLY A 12 -10.54 -53.74 12.56
N LEU A 13 -10.57 -52.59 11.90
CA LEU A 13 -9.79 -51.43 12.31
C LEU A 13 -10.60 -50.59 13.31
N SER A 14 -10.10 -50.43 14.53
CA SER A 14 -10.73 -49.53 15.51
C SER A 14 -10.61 -48.07 15.06
N LEU A 15 -11.74 -47.36 15.02
CA LEU A 15 -11.86 -45.97 14.56
C LEU A 15 -12.69 -45.15 15.54
N GLU A 16 -12.29 -43.90 15.75
CA GLU A 16 -13.02 -42.93 16.55
C GLU A 16 -13.73 -41.92 15.65
N ILE A 17 -14.84 -41.36 16.13
CA ILE A 17 -15.52 -40.27 15.45
C ILE A 17 -14.53 -39.11 15.16
N GLY A 18 -14.51 -38.65 13.91
CA GLY A 18 -13.57 -37.62 13.44
C GLY A 18 -12.25 -38.15 12.87
N ASP A 19 -11.93 -39.45 13.02
CA ASP A 19 -10.74 -40.04 12.40
C ASP A 19 -10.77 -39.84 10.88
N THR A 20 -9.61 -39.49 10.32
CA THR A 20 -9.39 -39.43 8.87
C THR A 20 -8.75 -40.74 8.45
N VAL A 21 -9.37 -41.43 7.48
CA VAL A 21 -8.94 -42.74 6.98
C VAL A 21 -8.61 -42.63 5.50
N GLN A 22 -7.58 -43.35 5.07
CA GLN A 22 -7.31 -43.58 3.66
C GLN A 22 -7.90 -44.94 3.29
N ILE A 23 -8.77 -44.94 2.29
CA ILE A 23 -9.46 -46.14 1.79
C ILE A 23 -8.61 -46.70 0.65
N LEU A 24 -8.25 -47.98 0.76
CA LEU A 24 -7.47 -48.70 -0.25
C LEU A 24 -8.39 -49.56 -1.12
N GLU A 25 -9.35 -50.24 -0.51
CA GLU A 25 -10.25 -51.19 -1.18
C GLU A 25 -11.68 -51.05 -0.61
N LYS A 26 -12.67 -51.46 -1.41
CA LYS A 26 -14.09 -51.50 -1.04
C LYS A 26 -14.67 -52.88 -1.38
N CYS A 27 -15.41 -53.48 -0.45
CA CYS A 27 -16.11 -54.75 -0.66
C CYS A 27 -17.40 -54.78 0.16
N ASP A 28 -18.55 -55.02 -0.46
CA ASP A 28 -19.86 -55.31 0.17
C ASP A 28 -20.21 -54.49 1.42
N GLY A 29 -20.15 -53.16 1.31
CA GLY A 29 -20.49 -52.26 2.42
C GLY A 29 -19.40 -52.10 3.49
N TRP A 30 -18.20 -52.63 3.22
CA TRP A 30 -16.99 -52.44 4.00
C TRP A 30 -15.92 -51.73 3.17
N TYR A 31 -15.10 -50.94 3.87
CA TYR A 31 -13.85 -50.39 3.35
C TYR A 31 -12.69 -51.11 4.02
N ARG A 32 -11.60 -51.30 3.29
CA ARG A 32 -10.30 -51.67 3.84
C ARG A 32 -9.34 -50.52 3.65
N GLY A 33 -8.59 -50.21 4.70
CA GLY A 33 -7.69 -49.07 4.70
C GLY A 33 -6.95 -48.92 6.01
N PHE A 34 -6.50 -47.71 6.29
CA PHE A 34 -5.82 -47.36 7.53
C PHE A 34 -6.23 -45.97 8.01
N ALA A 35 -6.08 -45.73 9.31
CA ALA A 35 -6.24 -44.39 9.88
C ALA A 35 -4.97 -43.57 9.64
N LEU A 36 -5.09 -42.30 9.24
CA LEU A 36 -3.93 -41.45 8.98
C LEU A 36 -3.04 -41.26 10.21
N LYS A 37 -3.60 -41.43 11.42
CA LYS A 37 -2.85 -41.42 12.69
C LYS A 37 -1.94 -42.63 12.87
N ASN A 38 -2.24 -43.76 12.23
CA ASN A 38 -1.44 -44.98 12.29
C ASN A 38 -1.51 -45.77 10.97
N PRO A 39 -0.70 -45.38 9.96
CA PRO A 39 -0.74 -46.01 8.63
C PRO A 39 -0.30 -47.48 8.59
N ASN A 40 0.46 -47.92 9.59
CA ASN A 40 1.01 -49.28 9.66
C ASN A 40 -0.06 -50.33 9.99
N ILE A 41 -1.18 -49.90 10.59
CA ILE A 41 -2.28 -50.79 10.94
C ILE A 41 -3.35 -50.70 9.86
N LYS A 42 -3.44 -51.73 9.03
CA LYS A 42 -4.48 -51.88 8.01
C LYS A 42 -5.59 -52.78 8.53
N GLY A 43 -6.84 -52.44 8.23
CA GLY A 43 -7.99 -53.24 8.60
C GLY A 43 -9.26 -52.82 7.88
N ILE A 44 -10.34 -53.53 8.17
CA ILE A 44 -11.66 -53.29 7.59
C ILE A 44 -12.54 -52.46 8.53
N PHE A 45 -13.39 -51.62 7.95
CA PHE A 45 -14.34 -50.79 8.67
C PHE A 45 -15.61 -50.55 7.84
N PRO A 46 -16.80 -50.43 8.45
CA PRO A 46 -18.05 -50.32 7.69
C PRO A 46 -18.07 -49.04 6.85
N SER A 47 -18.55 -49.12 5.61
CA SER A 47 -18.68 -47.95 4.75
C SER A 47 -19.68 -46.94 5.27
N SER A 48 -20.70 -47.39 6.01
CA SER A 48 -21.70 -46.55 6.67
C SER A 48 -21.13 -45.66 7.79
N TYR A 49 -19.93 -45.97 8.30
CA TYR A 49 -19.27 -45.20 9.37
C TYR A 49 -18.32 -44.14 8.81
N VAL A 50 -18.23 -44.03 7.48
CA VAL A 50 -17.27 -43.16 6.79
C VAL A 50 -17.99 -42.20 5.86
N HIS A 51 -17.77 -40.91 6.07
CA HIS A 51 -18.14 -39.87 5.12
C HIS A 51 -16.98 -39.63 4.15
N LEU A 52 -17.24 -39.78 2.85
CA LEU A 52 -16.25 -39.55 1.80
C LEU A 52 -16.07 -38.06 1.55
N LYS A 53 -14.81 -37.64 1.42
CA LYS A 53 -14.43 -36.28 1.01
C LYS A 53 -13.85 -36.32 -0.40
N ASN A 54 -14.06 -35.27 -1.16
CA ASN A 54 -13.43 -35.10 -2.46
C ASN A 54 -11.92 -34.96 -2.30
N ALA A 55 -11.16 -35.75 -3.06
CA ALA A 55 -9.70 -35.74 -3.05
C ALA A 55 -9.17 -36.11 -4.45
N CYS A 56 -8.02 -35.54 -4.80
CA CYS A 56 -7.24 -35.90 -5.97
C CYS A 56 -6.11 -36.84 -5.56
N VAL A 57 -5.81 -37.83 -6.41
CA VAL A 57 -4.72 -38.77 -6.20
C VAL A 57 -3.54 -38.41 -7.10
N LYS A 58 -2.39 -38.11 -6.50
CA LYS A 58 -1.09 -37.98 -7.19
C LYS A 58 -0.24 -39.23 -6.94
N ASN A 59 0.66 -39.56 -7.89
CA ASN A 59 1.60 -40.69 -7.80
C ASN A 59 0.94 -42.08 -7.66
N LYS A 60 0.07 -42.46 -8.60
CA LYS A 60 -0.55 -43.80 -8.62
C LYS A 60 0.54 -44.89 -8.61
N GLY A 61 0.61 -45.69 -7.54
CA GLY A 61 1.68 -46.69 -7.32
C GLY A 61 1.93 -46.96 -5.83
N GLN A 62 3.15 -47.39 -5.46
CA GLN A 62 3.53 -47.66 -4.07
C GLN A 62 3.52 -46.41 -3.15
N PHE A 63 3.55 -45.21 -3.72
CA PHE A 63 3.60 -43.92 -3.01
C PHE A 63 2.40 -43.03 -3.36
N GLU A 64 1.21 -43.63 -3.36
CA GLU A 64 -0.04 -42.92 -3.65
C GLU A 64 -0.33 -41.81 -2.63
N MET A 65 -0.40 -40.56 -3.11
CA MET A 65 -0.71 -39.39 -2.29
C MET A 65 -2.13 -38.91 -2.55
N VAL A 66 -2.95 -38.91 -1.49
CA VAL A 66 -4.33 -38.42 -1.52
C VAL A 66 -4.37 -36.98 -1.01
N ILE A 67 -4.72 -36.04 -1.90
CA ILE A 67 -4.77 -34.60 -1.63
C ILE A 67 -6.24 -34.15 -1.59
N PRO A 68 -6.76 -33.65 -0.46
CA PRO A 68 -8.12 -33.11 -0.40
C PRO A 68 -8.33 -31.98 -1.42
N THR A 69 -9.50 -31.90 -2.04
CA THR A 69 -9.86 -30.76 -2.93
C THR A 69 -10.31 -29.52 -2.15
N GLU A 70 -10.26 -29.55 -0.82
CA GLU A 70 -10.54 -28.41 0.05
C GLU A 70 -9.47 -27.31 -0.18
N ASP A 71 -9.82 -26.06 0.13
CA ASP A 71 -8.89 -24.94 0.03
C ASP A 71 -7.60 -25.22 0.81
N SER A 72 -6.45 -24.93 0.21
CA SER A 72 -5.14 -25.24 0.79
C SER A 72 -4.96 -24.62 2.17
N VAL A 73 -5.52 -23.42 2.40
CA VAL A 73 -5.45 -22.75 3.71
C VAL A 73 -6.22 -23.55 4.77
N ILE A 74 -7.35 -24.17 4.43
CA ILE A 74 -8.14 -24.99 5.38
C ILE A 74 -7.38 -26.27 5.74
N THR A 75 -6.76 -26.90 4.74
CA THR A 75 -5.95 -28.10 4.97
C THR A 75 -4.75 -27.78 5.86
N GLU A 76 -4.12 -26.63 5.65
CA GLU A 76 -3.01 -26.13 6.46
C GLU A 76 -3.46 -25.88 7.90
N MET A 77 -4.50 -25.07 8.13
CA MET A 77 -5.05 -24.79 9.46
C MET A 77 -5.30 -26.08 10.25
N THR A 78 -5.89 -27.07 9.60
CA THR A 78 -6.21 -28.36 10.22
C THR A 78 -4.94 -29.11 10.62
N SER A 79 -3.91 -29.10 9.79
CA SER A 79 -2.62 -29.72 10.11
C SER A 79 -1.87 -28.98 11.22
N THR A 80 -1.82 -27.65 11.15
CA THR A 80 -1.11 -26.81 12.11
C THR A 80 -1.77 -26.87 13.49
N LEU A 81 -3.09 -26.84 13.58
CA LEU A 81 -3.80 -26.99 14.86
C LEU A 81 -3.57 -28.36 15.51
N ARG A 82 -3.40 -29.43 14.72
CA ARG A 82 -3.06 -30.76 15.26
C ARG A 82 -1.64 -30.76 15.83
N ASP A 83 -0.69 -30.21 15.09
CA ASP A 83 0.71 -30.12 15.54
C ASP A 83 0.80 -29.21 16.79
N TRP A 84 0.19 -28.02 16.77
CA TRP A 84 0.10 -27.14 17.93
C TRP A 84 -0.60 -27.77 19.11
N GLY A 85 -1.66 -28.56 18.90
CA GLY A 85 -2.35 -29.26 19.98
C GLY A 85 -1.44 -30.23 20.75
N THR A 86 -0.44 -30.84 20.09
CA THR A 86 0.57 -31.66 20.78
C THR A 86 1.55 -30.79 21.56
N MET A 87 2.03 -29.69 20.98
CA MET A 87 2.97 -28.78 21.63
C MET A 87 2.33 -28.01 22.78
N TRP A 88 1.08 -27.60 22.64
CA TRP A 88 0.29 -26.92 23.67
C TRP A 88 0.17 -27.77 24.94
N LYS A 89 -0.03 -29.09 24.81
CA LYS A 89 0.02 -30.03 25.95
C LYS A 89 1.41 -30.07 26.58
N GLN A 90 2.48 -29.98 25.79
CA GLN A 90 3.86 -29.94 26.31
C GLN A 90 4.15 -28.62 27.04
N LEU A 91 3.61 -27.48 26.58
CA LEU A 91 3.76 -26.18 27.26
C LEU A 91 3.18 -26.23 28.67
N TYR A 92 2.03 -26.89 28.85
CA TYR A 92 1.45 -27.13 30.18
C TYR A 92 2.39 -27.94 31.07
N VAL A 93 2.95 -29.03 30.54
CA VAL A 93 3.89 -29.90 31.28
C VAL A 93 5.19 -29.15 31.62
N ARG A 94 5.65 -28.24 30.76
CA ARG A 94 6.85 -27.41 30.95
C ARG A 94 6.60 -26.16 31.82
N ASN A 95 5.36 -25.95 32.27
CA ASN A 95 4.95 -24.81 33.09
C ASN A 95 5.11 -23.43 32.40
N GLU A 96 4.94 -23.37 31.07
CA GLU A 96 4.96 -22.12 30.29
C GLU A 96 3.55 -21.50 30.16
N GLY A 97 2.99 -21.04 31.29
CA GLY A 97 1.58 -20.61 31.40
C GLY A 97 1.16 -19.49 30.44
N ASP A 98 1.99 -18.45 30.26
CA ASP A 98 1.65 -17.30 29.42
C ASP A 98 1.53 -17.68 27.94
N LEU A 99 2.44 -18.53 27.44
CA LEU A 99 2.39 -19.00 26.07
C LEU A 99 1.25 -20.01 25.89
N PHE A 100 1.00 -20.87 26.88
CA PHE A 100 -0.12 -21.80 26.89
C PHE A 100 -1.48 -21.11 26.72
N HIS A 101 -1.75 -20.04 27.48
CA HIS A 101 -3.00 -19.29 27.40
C HIS A 101 -3.14 -18.49 26.10
N ARG A 102 -2.07 -17.81 25.67
CA ARG A 102 -2.09 -17.06 24.40
C ARG A 102 -2.30 -17.98 23.21
N LEU A 103 -1.59 -19.12 23.15
CA LEU A 103 -1.75 -20.10 22.08
C LEU A 103 -3.16 -20.69 22.07
N TRP A 104 -3.76 -20.95 23.23
CA TRP A 104 -5.15 -21.41 23.33
C TRP A 104 -6.14 -20.42 22.71
N HIS A 105 -6.01 -19.12 23.00
CA HIS A 105 -6.85 -18.09 22.40
C HIS A 105 -6.72 -18.05 20.88
N ILE A 106 -5.49 -18.10 20.36
CA ILE A 106 -5.24 -18.12 18.91
C ILE A 106 -5.77 -19.40 18.25
N MET A 107 -5.62 -20.56 18.90
CA MET A 107 -6.17 -21.82 18.39
C MET A 107 -7.70 -21.75 18.24
N ASN A 108 -8.41 -21.17 19.21
CA ASN A 108 -9.86 -20.98 19.13
C ASN A 108 -10.25 -19.98 18.04
N GLU A 109 -9.53 -18.86 17.93
CA GLU A 109 -9.74 -17.88 16.85
C GLU A 109 -9.59 -18.53 15.47
N ILE A 110 -8.54 -19.34 15.26
CA ILE A 110 -8.34 -20.09 14.01
C ILE A 110 -9.47 -21.09 13.78
N LEU A 111 -9.97 -21.77 14.81
CA LEU A 111 -11.12 -22.67 14.68
C LEU A 111 -12.39 -21.94 14.26
N ASP A 112 -12.64 -20.74 14.78
CA ASP A 112 -13.80 -19.91 14.41
C ASP A 112 -13.66 -19.39 12.98
N LEU A 113 -12.48 -18.92 12.57
CA LEU A 113 -12.21 -18.53 11.19
C LEU A 113 -12.39 -19.71 10.23
N ARG A 114 -11.97 -20.92 10.62
CA ARG A 114 -12.18 -22.14 9.83
C ARG A 114 -13.66 -22.42 9.60
N ARG A 115 -14.50 -22.23 10.63
CA ARG A 115 -15.96 -22.36 10.51
C ARG A 115 -16.51 -21.35 9.50
N GLN A 116 -16.07 -20.09 9.56
CA GLN A 116 -16.52 -19.04 8.63
C GLN A 116 -16.18 -19.36 7.18
N VAL A 117 -14.95 -19.84 6.90
CA VAL A 117 -14.53 -20.21 5.54
C VAL A 117 -15.37 -21.38 5.01
N LEU A 118 -15.67 -22.38 5.85
CA LEU A 118 -16.43 -23.57 5.44
C LEU A 118 -17.92 -23.31 5.19
N VAL A 119 -18.49 -22.24 5.76
CA VAL A 119 -19.91 -21.86 5.56
C VAL A 119 -20.17 -21.32 4.14
N GLY A 120 -19.14 -20.93 3.39
CA GLY A 120 -19.21 -20.71 1.93
C GLY A 120 -19.95 -19.45 1.45
N HIS A 121 -20.48 -18.60 2.34
CA HIS A 121 -21.21 -17.37 1.98
C HIS A 121 -20.33 -16.11 1.86
N LEU A 122 -19.02 -16.26 1.63
CA LEU A 122 -18.09 -15.13 1.54
C LEU A 122 -17.86 -14.71 0.08
N THR A 123 -17.90 -13.40 -0.16
CA THR A 123 -17.45 -12.83 -1.44
C THR A 123 -15.95 -13.06 -1.62
N HIS A 124 -15.46 -12.99 -2.87
CA HIS A 124 -14.04 -13.21 -3.17
C HIS A 124 -13.10 -12.30 -2.36
N ASP A 125 -13.46 -11.02 -2.22
CA ASP A 125 -12.72 -10.05 -1.41
C ASP A 125 -12.71 -10.42 0.09
N ARG A 126 -13.87 -10.77 0.66
CA ARG A 126 -13.95 -11.20 2.06
C ARG A 126 -13.15 -12.48 2.31
N MET A 127 -13.16 -13.41 1.37
CA MET A 127 -12.36 -14.63 1.46
C MET A 127 -10.85 -14.31 1.49
N LYS A 128 -10.40 -13.34 0.71
CA LYS A 128 -9.00 -12.88 0.67
C LYS A 128 -8.54 -12.33 2.03
N ASP A 129 -9.38 -11.53 2.68
CA ASP A 129 -9.06 -10.93 3.98
C ASP A 129 -9.07 -11.96 5.11
N VAL A 130 -10.06 -12.86 5.10
CA VAL A 130 -10.10 -13.98 6.06
C VAL A 130 -8.86 -14.86 5.91
N LYS A 131 -8.46 -15.19 4.68
CA LYS A 131 -7.21 -15.93 4.42
C LYS A 131 -5.98 -15.20 4.94
N ARG A 132 -5.89 -13.88 4.71
CA ARG A 132 -4.80 -13.05 5.26
C ARG A 132 -4.74 -13.15 6.78
N HIS A 133 -5.88 -12.99 7.45
CA HIS A 133 -5.95 -13.05 8.91
C HIS A 133 -5.56 -14.43 9.46
N ILE A 134 -6.08 -15.50 8.84
CA ILE A 134 -5.71 -16.88 9.18
C ILE A 134 -4.19 -17.08 9.07
N THR A 135 -3.59 -16.71 7.94
CA THR A 135 -2.16 -16.91 7.72
C THR A 135 -1.28 -16.11 8.68
N ALA A 136 -1.69 -14.89 9.05
CA ALA A 136 -0.99 -14.10 10.05
C ALA A 136 -1.00 -14.78 11.43
N ARG A 137 -2.13 -15.37 11.84
CA ARG A 137 -2.23 -16.11 13.10
C ARG A 137 -1.44 -17.42 13.09
N LEU A 138 -1.51 -18.18 11.99
CA LEU A 138 -0.71 -19.40 11.81
C LEU A 138 0.79 -19.10 11.88
N ASP A 139 1.24 -18.05 11.19
CA ASP A 139 2.65 -17.68 11.20
C ASP A 139 3.10 -17.22 12.59
N TRP A 140 2.28 -16.42 13.29
CA TRP A 140 2.58 -16.00 14.66
C TRP A 140 2.74 -17.19 15.61
N GLY A 141 1.82 -18.16 15.58
CA GLY A 141 1.93 -19.31 16.48
C GLY A 141 3.09 -20.23 16.14
N ASN A 142 3.43 -20.39 14.86
CA ASN A 142 4.65 -21.10 14.46
C ASN A 142 5.91 -20.42 15.01
N GLU A 143 5.96 -19.09 14.94
CA GLU A 143 7.08 -18.31 15.48
C GLU A 143 7.21 -18.47 17.00
N GLN A 144 6.11 -18.34 17.75
CA GLN A 144 6.16 -18.51 19.21
C GLN A 144 6.54 -19.92 19.64
N LEU A 145 6.22 -20.93 18.83
CA LEU A 145 6.56 -22.33 19.08
C LEU A 145 7.94 -22.72 18.55
N GLY A 146 8.67 -21.79 17.91
CA GLY A 146 9.98 -22.07 17.29
C GLY A 146 9.91 -23.07 16.13
N LEU A 147 8.78 -23.11 15.41
CA LEU A 147 8.54 -23.95 14.25
C LEU A 147 9.08 -23.31 12.96
N ASP A 148 9.02 -24.07 11.86
CA ASP A 148 9.52 -23.63 10.55
C ASP A 148 8.77 -22.40 10.02
N LEU A 149 9.51 -21.52 9.35
CA LEU A 149 8.94 -20.43 8.57
C LEU A 149 8.31 -21.00 7.29
N VAL A 150 7.04 -20.67 7.06
CA VAL A 150 6.28 -21.17 5.90
C VAL A 150 6.31 -20.14 4.76
N PRO A 151 6.88 -20.47 3.58
CA PRO A 151 6.86 -19.57 2.42
C PRO A 151 5.44 -19.50 1.83
N ARG A 152 4.94 -18.28 1.58
CA ARG A 152 3.57 -18.04 1.11
C ARG A 152 3.53 -17.16 -0.14
N LYS A 153 2.64 -17.50 -1.06
CA LYS A 153 2.25 -16.68 -2.22
C LYS A 153 0.73 -16.63 -2.26
N GLU A 154 0.17 -15.42 -2.30
CA GLU A 154 -1.29 -15.21 -2.25
C GLU A 154 -1.97 -15.98 -1.10
N TYR A 155 -1.35 -15.96 0.09
CA TYR A 155 -1.79 -16.64 1.33
C TYR A 155 -1.62 -18.18 1.35
N ALA A 156 -1.49 -18.84 0.20
CA ALA A 156 -1.24 -20.27 0.15
C ALA A 156 0.24 -20.60 0.44
N MET A 157 0.47 -21.72 1.13
CA MET A 157 1.80 -22.32 1.25
C MET A 157 2.31 -22.67 -0.16
N VAL A 158 3.54 -22.27 -0.46
CA VAL A 158 4.15 -22.53 -1.76
C VAL A 158 4.86 -23.87 -1.77
N ASP A 159 4.66 -24.65 -2.82
CA ASP A 159 5.52 -25.80 -3.09
C ASP A 159 6.82 -25.33 -3.78
N PRO A 160 8.01 -25.66 -3.25
CA PRO A 160 9.28 -25.37 -3.90
C PRO A 160 9.46 -25.92 -5.33
N GLU A 161 8.66 -26.89 -5.76
CA GLU A 161 8.61 -27.43 -7.14
C GLU A 161 7.89 -26.50 -8.11
N ASP A 162 6.98 -25.66 -7.62
CA ASP A 162 6.15 -24.78 -8.45
C ASP A 162 6.79 -23.40 -8.68
N ILE A 163 7.81 -23.03 -7.89
CA ILE A 163 8.52 -21.74 -7.97
C ILE A 163 10.03 -21.92 -8.17
N SER A 164 10.73 -20.84 -8.54
CA SER A 164 12.20 -20.87 -8.59
C SER A 164 12.79 -20.82 -7.19
N ILE A 165 14.02 -21.33 -7.03
CA ILE A 165 14.75 -21.25 -5.76
C ILE A 165 15.03 -19.79 -5.39
N THR A 166 15.22 -18.93 -6.39
CA THR A 166 15.42 -17.50 -6.21
C THR A 166 14.17 -16.78 -5.70
N GLU A 167 12.98 -17.14 -6.19
CA GLU A 167 11.71 -16.65 -5.66
C GLU A 167 11.48 -17.14 -4.23
N LEU A 168 11.79 -18.42 -3.95
CA LEU A 168 11.68 -19.01 -2.62
C LEU A 168 12.55 -18.25 -1.61
N TYR A 169 13.81 -17.98 -1.97
CA TYR A 169 14.74 -17.21 -1.13
C TYR A 169 14.17 -15.82 -0.78
N ARG A 170 13.70 -15.06 -1.79
CA ARG A 170 13.10 -13.73 -1.58
C ARG A 170 11.85 -13.77 -0.71
N LEU A 171 10.99 -14.77 -0.87
CA LEU A 171 9.80 -14.93 -0.02
C LEU A 171 10.19 -15.13 1.46
N MET A 172 11.22 -15.94 1.72
CA MET A 172 11.72 -16.21 3.07
C MET A 172 12.41 -14.98 3.66
N GLU A 173 13.25 -14.30 2.87
CA GLU A 173 13.97 -13.09 3.26
C GLU A 173 13.01 -11.92 3.56
N HIS A 174 12.03 -11.66 2.70
CA HIS A 174 11.05 -10.59 2.90
C HIS A 174 10.22 -10.78 4.17
N ARG A 175 9.88 -12.04 4.49
CA ARG A 175 9.18 -12.37 5.74
C ARG A 175 10.07 -12.16 6.96
N HIS A 176 11.35 -12.50 6.86
CA HIS A 176 12.32 -12.27 7.93
C HIS A 176 12.58 -10.76 8.16
N ARG A 177 12.66 -9.95 7.09
CA ARG A 177 12.87 -8.48 7.15
C ARG A 177 11.66 -7.67 7.63
N LYS A 178 10.43 -8.14 7.36
CA LYS A 178 9.18 -7.50 7.84
C LYS A 178 9.05 -7.41 9.37
N LYS A 179 10.00 -7.97 10.13
CA LYS A 179 10.12 -7.74 11.58
C LYS A 179 10.37 -6.27 11.96
N ASP A 180 10.86 -5.42 11.04
CA ASP A 180 11.39 -4.08 11.41
C ASP A 180 10.71 -2.87 10.74
N THR A 181 9.58 -2.99 10.04
CA THR A 181 8.89 -1.78 9.53
C THR A 181 7.38 -1.96 9.38
N PRO A 182 6.56 -1.21 10.14
CA PRO A 182 5.14 -1.06 9.83
C PRO A 182 5.02 -0.44 8.44
N VAL A 183 4.14 -0.99 7.60
CA VAL A 183 3.73 -0.30 6.36
C VAL A 183 3.12 1.03 6.78
N GLN A 184 3.77 2.14 6.42
CA GLN A 184 3.29 3.47 6.77
C GLN A 184 2.00 3.74 5.99
N ALA A 185 0.85 3.57 6.64
CA ALA A 185 -0.44 3.94 6.06
C ALA A 185 -0.42 5.44 5.74
N SER A 186 -0.69 5.79 4.48
CA SER A 186 -0.68 7.18 4.01
C SER A 186 -1.96 7.95 4.36
N SER A 187 -3.06 7.23 4.63
CA SER A 187 -4.37 7.78 4.98
C SER A 187 -4.88 7.22 6.31
N HIS A 188 -5.50 8.10 7.07
CA HIS A 188 -6.07 7.83 8.37
C HIS A 188 -7.46 8.44 8.48
N HIS A 189 -8.31 7.82 9.28
CA HIS A 189 -9.70 8.21 9.47
C HIS A 189 -10.09 8.09 10.94
N LEU A 190 -10.86 9.05 11.45
CA LEU A 190 -11.33 9.04 12.84
C LEU A 190 -12.84 8.80 12.86
N PHE A 191 -13.25 7.65 13.39
CA PHE A 191 -14.66 7.35 13.64
C PHE A 191 -15.07 7.93 14.99
N VAL A 192 -16.19 8.66 15.00
CA VAL A 192 -16.76 9.31 16.19
C VAL A 192 -18.22 8.91 16.31
N GLN A 193 -18.61 8.29 17.42
CA GLN A 193 -20.00 8.01 17.74
C GLN A 193 -20.39 8.65 19.08
N MET A 194 -21.46 9.43 19.08
CA MET A 194 -22.01 10.03 20.29
C MET A 194 -23.09 9.10 20.87
N LYS A 195 -23.01 8.81 22.18
CA LYS A 195 -23.98 7.96 22.87
C LYS A 195 -25.01 8.78 23.65
N SER A 196 -24.55 9.63 24.57
CA SER A 196 -25.42 10.45 25.41
C SER A 196 -24.67 11.60 26.07
N LEU A 197 -25.40 12.62 26.52
CA LEU A 197 -24.88 13.67 27.39
C LEU A 197 -25.57 13.55 28.75
N MET A 198 -24.83 13.09 29.76
CA MET A 198 -25.35 12.98 31.12
C MET A 198 -25.12 14.30 31.85
N CYS A 199 -26.15 15.12 32.01
CA CYS A 199 -26.09 16.35 32.79
C CYS A 199 -27.44 16.59 33.50
N SER A 200 -27.39 16.81 34.82
CA SER A 200 -28.58 16.89 35.70
C SER A 200 -29.47 18.13 35.47
N ASN A 201 -29.02 19.11 34.69
CA ASN A 201 -29.66 20.42 34.53
C ASN A 201 -30.16 20.71 33.09
N LEU A 202 -30.31 19.70 32.23
CA LEU A 202 -30.51 19.93 30.79
C LEU A 202 -31.82 20.65 30.45
N GLY A 203 -33.00 20.08 30.73
CA GLY A 203 -34.32 20.75 30.64
C GLY A 203 -34.74 21.36 29.28
N GLU A 204 -33.81 21.50 28.34
CA GLU A 204 -33.85 22.21 27.06
C GLU A 204 -33.24 21.30 25.98
N GLU A 205 -33.60 21.53 24.71
CA GLU A 205 -32.96 20.80 23.60
C GLU A 205 -31.53 21.31 23.39
N LEU A 206 -30.62 20.46 22.90
CA LEU A 206 -29.22 20.83 22.67
C LEU A 206 -28.77 20.53 21.24
N GLU A 207 -27.80 21.30 20.78
CA GLU A 207 -27.00 21.03 19.59
C GLU A 207 -25.58 20.72 20.04
N VAL A 208 -25.01 19.62 19.53
CA VAL A 208 -23.65 19.18 19.81
C VAL A 208 -22.87 19.17 18.51
N ILE A 209 -21.74 19.86 18.49
CA ILE A 209 -20.96 20.14 17.29
C ILE A 209 -19.53 19.66 17.50
N PHE A 210 -19.13 18.60 16.80
CA PHE A 210 -17.77 18.08 16.81
C PHE A 210 -16.96 18.67 15.66
N SER A 211 -15.68 18.99 15.90
CA SER A 211 -14.71 19.40 14.89
C SER A 211 -13.30 19.03 15.29
N LEU A 212 -12.41 18.88 14.31
CA LEU A 212 -10.97 18.75 14.54
C LEU A 212 -10.31 20.13 14.48
N PHE A 213 -9.45 20.40 15.45
CA PHE A 213 -8.79 21.69 15.64
C PHE A 213 -7.28 21.53 15.77
N ASP A 214 -6.53 22.33 15.01
CA ASP A 214 -5.07 22.42 15.10
C ASP A 214 -4.70 23.57 16.05
N SER A 215 -4.11 23.25 17.20
CA SER A 215 -3.75 24.30 18.19
C SER A 215 -2.52 25.11 17.80
N LYS A 216 -1.70 24.64 16.85
CA LYS A 216 -0.51 25.36 16.37
C LYS A 216 -0.91 26.48 15.41
N GLU A 217 -1.76 26.14 14.44
CA GLU A 217 -2.29 27.10 13.46
C GLU A 217 -3.53 27.85 13.98
N ASN A 218 -4.04 27.47 15.15
CA ASN A 218 -5.21 28.03 15.82
C ASN A 218 -6.46 28.08 14.94
N ARG A 219 -6.72 27.00 14.19
CA ARG A 219 -7.83 26.91 13.23
C ARG A 219 -8.43 25.51 13.16
N PRO A 220 -9.72 25.37 12.78
CA PRO A 220 -10.29 24.07 12.47
C PRO A 220 -9.64 23.47 11.23
N ILE A 221 -9.51 22.14 11.19
CA ILE A 221 -8.99 21.39 10.04
C ILE A 221 -10.06 20.54 9.36
N SER A 222 -11.22 20.35 9.99
CA SER A 222 -12.34 19.56 9.46
C SER A 222 -13.62 20.39 9.34
N GLU A 223 -14.53 19.89 8.52
CA GLU A 223 -15.94 20.26 8.63
C GLU A 223 -16.50 19.91 10.02
N ARG A 224 -17.70 20.39 10.30
CA ARG A 224 -18.41 20.11 11.55
C ARG A 224 -19.23 18.83 11.42
N PHE A 225 -19.31 18.05 12.50
CA PHE A 225 -20.30 17.00 12.68
C PHE A 225 -21.34 17.48 13.68
N PHE A 226 -22.60 17.56 13.24
CA PHE A 226 -23.69 18.21 13.94
C PHE A 226 -24.72 17.18 14.41
N LEU A 227 -25.12 17.26 15.68
CA LEU A 227 -26.17 16.42 16.26
C LEU A 227 -27.16 17.25 17.08
N ARG A 228 -28.42 16.82 17.12
CA ARG A 228 -29.46 17.39 17.98
C ARG A 228 -29.87 16.41 19.08
N LEU A 229 -29.82 16.86 20.32
CA LEU A 229 -30.26 16.10 21.50
C LEU A 229 -31.60 16.60 22.02
N ASN A 230 -32.39 15.68 22.57
CA ASN A 230 -33.60 15.99 23.29
C ASN A 230 -33.30 16.52 24.71
N ARG A 231 -34.36 16.90 25.44
CA ARG A 231 -34.27 17.46 26.80
C ARG A 231 -33.65 16.53 27.84
N ASN A 232 -33.53 15.25 27.53
CA ASN A 232 -32.94 14.22 28.38
C ASN A 232 -31.46 13.94 28.02
N GLY A 233 -30.86 14.69 27.07
CA GLY A 233 -29.48 14.48 26.65
C GLY A 233 -29.26 13.28 25.73
N LEU A 234 -30.32 12.73 25.14
CA LEU A 234 -30.27 11.63 24.18
C LEU A 234 -30.46 12.14 22.73
N PRO A 235 -29.89 11.46 21.72
CA PRO A 235 -30.13 11.81 20.31
C PRO A 235 -31.62 11.88 19.97
N LYS A 236 -32.04 12.94 19.24
CA LYS A 236 -33.46 13.19 18.91
C LYS A 236 -34.04 12.14 17.95
N ALA A 237 -33.20 11.48 17.15
CA ALA A 237 -33.57 10.44 16.20
C ALA A 237 -32.72 9.17 16.44
N PRO A 238 -33.02 8.36 17.47
CA PRO A 238 -32.24 7.17 17.81
C PRO A 238 -32.26 6.11 16.70
N ASP A 239 -33.34 6.04 15.91
CA ASP A 239 -33.51 5.07 14.82
C ASP A 239 -32.67 5.37 13.57
N LYS A 240 -31.91 6.49 13.56
CA LYS A 240 -31.06 6.91 12.44
C LYS A 240 -29.58 6.93 12.85
N PRO A 241 -28.89 5.79 12.73
CA PRO A 241 -27.48 5.64 13.09
C PRO A 241 -26.55 6.69 12.46
N GLU A 242 -26.81 7.04 11.20
CA GLU A 242 -26.03 8.03 10.45
C GLU A 242 -26.08 9.45 11.04
N ARG A 243 -26.99 9.72 11.99
CA ARG A 243 -27.14 11.03 12.64
C ARG A 243 -26.41 11.15 13.97
N HIS A 244 -25.87 10.06 14.50
CA HIS A 244 -25.13 10.07 15.75
C HIS A 244 -23.73 9.46 15.66
N CYS A 245 -23.30 9.06 14.46
CA CYS A 245 -21.91 8.73 14.17
C CYS A 245 -21.40 9.39 12.89
N SER A 246 -20.13 9.75 12.86
CA SER A 246 -19.46 10.29 11.68
C SER A 246 -18.04 9.77 11.54
N LEU A 247 -17.59 9.60 10.30
CA LEU A 247 -16.21 9.32 9.95
C LEU A 247 -15.54 10.60 9.45
N PHE A 248 -14.53 11.06 10.18
CA PHE A 248 -13.63 12.12 9.72
C PHE A 248 -12.61 11.52 8.76
N VAL A 249 -12.57 12.02 7.53
CA VAL A 249 -11.78 11.45 6.42
C VAL A 249 -10.65 12.37 5.96
N ASP A 250 -9.73 11.80 5.18
CA ASP A 250 -8.61 12.48 4.52
C ASP A 250 -7.55 13.07 5.48
N LEU A 251 -7.29 12.39 6.61
CA LEU A 251 -6.25 12.79 7.56
C LEU A 251 -4.90 12.17 7.15
N GLY A 252 -3.92 13.01 6.84
CA GLY A 252 -2.57 12.57 6.49
C GLY A 252 -1.70 12.24 7.71
N SER A 253 -0.66 11.42 7.51
CA SER A 253 0.24 11.02 8.60
C SER A 253 1.04 12.19 9.21
N THR A 254 1.29 13.27 8.46
CA THR A 254 1.95 14.49 8.95
C THR A 254 1.07 15.33 9.86
N GLU A 255 -0.25 15.17 9.74
CA GLU A 255 -1.25 15.89 10.52
C GLU A 255 -1.47 15.19 11.87
N LEU A 256 -1.62 13.87 11.89
CA LEU A 256 -1.82 13.10 13.12
C LEU A 256 -0.64 13.12 14.11
N ARG A 257 0.56 13.53 13.68
CA ARG A 257 1.74 13.68 14.55
C ARG A 257 1.77 15.01 15.34
N LYS A 258 0.77 15.89 15.15
CA LYS A 258 0.74 17.25 15.72
C LYS A 258 -0.34 17.40 16.79
N ASP A 259 -0.31 18.55 17.47
CA ASP A 259 -1.26 19.03 18.49
C ASP A 259 -2.69 19.23 17.94
N ILE A 260 -3.31 18.14 17.47
CA ILE A 260 -4.68 18.11 16.99
C ILE A 260 -5.61 17.66 18.11
N TYR A 261 -6.69 18.42 18.28
CA TYR A 261 -7.71 18.18 19.29
C TYR A 261 -9.08 17.98 18.65
N ILE A 262 -9.87 17.07 19.21
CA ILE A 262 -11.31 17.02 18.98
C ILE A 262 -11.93 18.09 19.89
N THR A 263 -12.63 19.05 19.30
CA THR A 263 -13.39 20.06 20.03
C THR A 263 -14.88 19.79 19.88
N VAL A 264 -15.61 19.89 21.00
CA VAL A 264 -17.06 19.67 21.04
C VAL A 264 -17.74 20.89 21.63
N HIS A 265 -18.47 21.63 20.81
CA HIS A 265 -19.24 22.79 21.25
C HIS A 265 -20.71 22.38 21.48
N ILE A 266 -21.25 22.75 22.63
CA ILE A 266 -22.63 22.46 23.03
C ILE A 266 -23.40 23.77 23.11
N ILE A 267 -24.49 23.85 22.36
CA ILE A 267 -25.41 24.99 22.29
C ILE A 267 -26.77 24.53 22.81
N ARG A 268 -27.38 25.30 23.70
CA ARG A 268 -28.75 25.07 24.17
C ARG A 268 -29.76 25.82 23.33
N ILE A 269 -30.94 25.21 23.14
CA ILE A 269 -32.09 25.79 22.45
C ILE A 269 -33.18 26.03 23.49
N GLY A 270 -33.35 27.29 23.86
CA GLY A 270 -34.16 27.64 25.02
C GLY A 270 -34.46 29.12 25.14
N ARG A 271 -34.66 29.61 26.36
CA ARG A 271 -34.99 31.02 26.61
C ARG A 271 -33.75 31.91 26.67
N MET A 272 -33.98 33.22 26.58
CA MET A 272 -32.92 34.24 26.72
C MET A 272 -32.35 34.37 28.15
N GLY A 273 -32.99 33.80 29.18
CA GLY A 273 -32.49 33.77 30.56
C GLY A 273 -32.49 32.36 31.14
N ALA A 274 -31.48 32.01 31.93
CA ALA A 274 -31.40 30.72 32.63
C ALA A 274 -31.98 30.88 34.06
N GLY A 275 -33.03 30.11 34.43
CA GLY A 275 -33.44 29.97 35.83
C GLY A 275 -34.88 30.32 36.25
N GLU A 276 -35.81 30.67 35.35
CA GLU A 276 -37.20 31.01 35.74
C GLU A 276 -38.24 29.93 35.36
N LYS A 277 -39.34 29.88 36.11
CA LYS A 277 -40.33 28.77 36.23
C LYS A 277 -40.93 28.24 34.91
N LYS A 278 -41.34 26.97 34.98
CA LYS A 278 -41.85 26.01 33.97
C LYS A 278 -43.11 26.41 33.15
N ASN A 279 -43.19 27.57 32.48
CA ASN A 279 -44.31 27.86 31.54
C ASN A 279 -43.87 28.03 30.09
N ALA A 280 -44.13 27.06 29.20
CA ALA A 280 -43.70 27.02 27.79
C ALA A 280 -43.61 28.40 27.09
N CYS A 281 -42.39 28.81 26.73
CA CYS A 281 -42.14 30.01 25.92
C CYS A 281 -42.27 29.62 24.43
N SER A 282 -42.98 30.41 23.63
CA SER A 282 -43.19 30.14 22.20
C SER A 282 -41.99 30.47 21.33
N VAL A 283 -41.08 31.34 21.80
CA VAL A 283 -39.86 31.75 21.06
C VAL A 283 -38.64 31.10 21.70
N GLN A 284 -37.84 30.38 20.91
CA GLN A 284 -36.61 29.71 21.32
C GLN A 284 -35.38 30.37 20.68
N TYR A 285 -34.28 30.40 21.41
CA TYR A 285 -33.00 30.98 20.99
C TYR A 285 -31.87 29.96 21.17
N ARG A 286 -30.94 29.93 20.21
CA ARG A 286 -29.67 29.20 20.30
C ARG A 286 -28.73 29.99 21.21
N ARG A 287 -28.16 29.36 22.24
CA ARG A 287 -27.22 30.00 23.18
C ARG A 287 -26.08 29.08 23.59
N PRO A 288 -24.88 29.60 23.89
CA PRO A 288 -23.78 28.82 24.44
C PRO A 288 -24.19 28.03 25.71
N PHE A 289 -23.73 26.78 25.81
CA PHE A 289 -23.91 25.95 27.00
C PHE A 289 -22.56 25.50 27.59
N GLY A 290 -21.72 24.84 26.79
CA GLY A 290 -20.42 24.34 27.26
C GLY A 290 -19.56 23.73 26.16
N CYS A 291 -18.30 23.45 26.46
CA CYS A 291 -17.33 22.90 25.53
C CYS A 291 -16.59 21.71 26.13
N ALA A 292 -16.25 20.70 25.33
CA ALA A 292 -15.34 19.62 25.69
C ALA A 292 -14.19 19.54 24.67
N VAL A 293 -13.03 19.07 25.12
CA VAL A 293 -11.83 18.94 24.28
C VAL A 293 -11.10 17.64 24.61
N LEU A 294 -10.61 16.94 23.58
CA LEU A 294 -9.77 15.74 23.71
C LEU A 294 -8.57 15.80 22.75
N SER A 295 -7.38 15.41 23.20
CA SER A 295 -6.21 15.29 22.33
C SER A 295 -6.26 14.01 21.49
N ILE A 296 -5.96 14.09 20.19
CA ILE A 296 -5.83 12.88 19.35
C ILE A 296 -4.59 12.07 19.73
N ALA A 297 -3.53 12.70 20.26
CA ALA A 297 -2.32 11.99 20.68
C ALA A 297 -2.62 10.96 21.79
N ASP A 298 -3.61 11.25 22.65
CA ASP A 298 -4.07 10.33 23.69
C ASP A 298 -4.76 9.08 23.11
N LEU A 299 -5.30 9.17 21.88
CA LEU A 299 -5.87 8.03 21.15
C LEU A 299 -4.80 7.19 20.44
N LEU A 300 -3.64 7.78 20.12
CA LEU A 300 -2.54 7.08 19.44
C LEU A 300 -1.71 6.20 20.39
N THR A 301 -1.79 6.45 21.71
CA THR A 301 -0.98 5.76 22.73
C THR A 301 -1.68 4.57 23.39
N GLY A 302 -2.98 4.34 23.14
CA GLY A 302 -3.79 3.37 23.87
C GLY A 302 -4.61 2.42 23.01
N GLU A 303 -4.67 1.15 23.44
CA GLU A 303 -5.59 0.10 22.97
C GLU A 303 -7.06 0.38 23.32
N THR A 304 -7.59 1.59 23.10
CA THR A 304 -8.92 1.95 23.60
C THR A 304 -10.02 1.64 22.58
N LYS A 305 -10.68 0.50 22.78
CA LYS A 305 -12.01 0.19 22.21
C LYS A 305 -13.18 0.64 23.11
N ASP A 306 -12.89 1.33 24.21
CA ASP A 306 -13.87 1.64 25.27
C ASP A 306 -14.54 3.01 25.11
N ASP A 307 -15.73 3.13 25.70
CA ASP A 307 -16.51 4.37 25.76
C ASP A 307 -15.79 5.43 26.61
N LEU A 308 -15.53 6.61 26.02
CA LEU A 308 -14.94 7.75 26.71
C LEU A 308 -16.03 8.68 27.24
N ILE A 309 -15.87 9.17 28.47
CA ILE A 309 -16.70 10.24 29.04
C ILE A 309 -15.87 11.52 29.03
N LEU A 310 -16.20 12.44 28.11
CA LEU A 310 -15.57 13.75 28.01
C LEU A 310 -16.14 14.72 29.05
N LYS A 311 -15.26 15.42 29.75
CA LYS A 311 -15.63 16.47 30.71
C LYS A 311 -16.14 17.70 29.95
N VAL A 312 -17.30 18.20 30.34
CA VAL A 312 -17.90 19.41 29.75
C VAL A 312 -17.62 20.60 30.64
N TYR A 313 -16.98 21.62 30.07
CA TYR A 313 -16.72 22.90 30.71
C TYR A 313 -17.86 23.86 30.39
N MET A 314 -18.59 24.28 31.42
CA MET A 314 -19.77 25.13 31.29
C MET A 314 -19.36 26.58 30.97
N CYS A 315 -20.12 27.21 30.08
CA CYS A 315 -19.92 28.61 29.71
C CYS A 315 -20.51 29.53 30.80
N ASN A 316 -19.64 30.12 31.61
CA ASN A 316 -20.02 31.12 32.63
C ASN A 316 -20.10 32.54 32.04
N THR A 317 -19.25 32.84 31.07
CA THR A 317 -19.10 34.17 30.45
C THR A 317 -19.26 34.03 28.93
N GLU A 318 -20.44 34.35 28.40
CA GLU A 318 -20.76 34.13 26.98
C GLU A 318 -19.89 34.98 26.02
N SER A 319 -19.35 36.12 26.46
CA SER A 319 -18.49 36.98 25.62
C SER A 319 -17.15 36.34 25.22
N GLU A 320 -16.68 35.34 25.96
CA GLU A 320 -15.44 34.61 25.68
C GLU A 320 -15.67 33.27 24.96
N TRP A 321 -16.92 32.98 24.56
CA TRP A 321 -17.30 31.70 23.95
C TRP A 321 -16.42 31.31 22.77
N TYR A 322 -16.06 32.26 21.90
CA TYR A 322 -15.23 32.01 20.71
C TYR A 322 -13.84 31.43 21.02
N GLN A 323 -13.31 31.60 22.25
CA GLN A 323 -11.99 31.14 22.70
C GLN A 323 -12.05 30.00 23.73
N ILE A 324 -13.25 29.50 24.07
CA ILE A 324 -13.40 28.53 25.16
C ILE A 324 -12.57 27.25 24.93
N HIS A 325 -12.57 26.72 23.71
CA HIS A 325 -11.81 25.51 23.35
C HIS A 325 -10.30 25.76 23.45
N GLU A 326 -9.80 26.91 22.99
CA GLU A 326 -8.38 27.28 23.15
C GLU A 326 -7.97 27.39 24.61
N ASN A 327 -8.81 28.01 25.44
CA ASN A 327 -8.54 28.17 26.86
C ASN A 327 -8.45 26.82 27.57
N ILE A 328 -9.31 25.86 27.19
CA ILE A 328 -9.28 24.47 27.70
C ILE A 328 -8.00 23.76 27.24
N ILE A 329 -7.63 23.87 25.95
CA ILE A 329 -6.39 23.28 25.39
C ILE A 329 -5.16 23.81 26.13
N LYS A 330 -5.09 25.13 26.36
CA LYS A 330 -4.02 25.82 27.10
C LYS A 330 -4.08 25.59 28.62
N LYS A 331 -4.98 24.70 29.10
CA LYS A 331 -5.19 24.32 30.51
C LYS A 331 -5.56 25.49 31.44
N LEU A 332 -6.22 26.53 30.92
CA LEU A 332 -6.70 27.69 31.69
C LEU A 332 -8.06 27.40 32.38
N ASN A 333 -8.19 26.20 32.96
CA ASN A 333 -9.45 25.57 33.38
C ASN A 333 -10.09 26.21 34.62
N ALA A 334 -9.35 26.95 35.43
CA ALA A 334 -9.84 27.55 36.67
C ALA A 334 -10.97 28.58 36.46
N ARG A 335 -11.19 29.03 35.22
CA ARG A 335 -12.22 30.02 34.85
C ARG A 335 -13.60 29.42 34.54
N TYR A 336 -13.69 28.10 34.37
CA TYR A 336 -14.92 27.43 33.93
C TYR A 336 -15.40 26.42 34.95
N ASN A 337 -16.71 26.36 35.15
CA ASN A 337 -17.33 25.34 36.00
C ASN A 337 -17.36 24.00 35.26
N LEU A 338 -16.99 22.91 35.93
CA LEU A 338 -17.08 21.56 35.38
C LEU A 338 -18.42 20.92 35.71
N THR A 339 -18.91 20.07 34.82
CA THR A 339 -19.96 19.10 35.17
C THR A 339 -19.45 18.16 36.28
N GLY A 340 -20.33 17.74 37.20
CA GLY A 340 -19.95 16.89 38.35
C GLY A 340 -19.35 15.53 37.96
N SER A 341 -18.75 14.81 38.90
CA SER A 341 -17.90 13.62 38.63
C SER A 341 -18.54 12.48 37.81
N ASN A 342 -19.88 12.39 37.74
CA ASN A 342 -20.62 11.40 36.93
C ASN A 342 -21.40 12.04 35.75
N ALA A 343 -21.11 13.30 35.41
CA ALA A 343 -21.79 14.06 34.37
C ALA A 343 -20.80 14.45 33.26
N GLY A 344 -21.07 14.05 32.03
CA GLY A 344 -20.19 14.28 30.88
C GLY A 344 -20.79 13.78 29.56
N LEU A 345 -20.05 14.02 28.47
CA LEU A 345 -20.43 13.61 27.13
C LEU A 345 -19.83 12.23 26.83
N ALA A 346 -20.68 11.21 26.69
CA ALA A 346 -20.28 9.85 26.36
C ALA A 346 -20.09 9.69 24.85
N VAL A 347 -18.88 9.32 24.43
CA VAL A 347 -18.47 9.13 23.02
C VAL A 347 -17.67 7.85 22.85
N SER A 348 -17.78 7.22 21.69
CA SER A 348 -16.88 6.17 21.23
C SER A 348 -16.02 6.73 20.09
N LEU A 349 -14.71 6.53 20.19
CA LEU A 349 -13.72 7.04 19.25
C LEU A 349 -12.86 5.88 18.76
N GLN A 350 -12.64 5.80 17.45
CA GLN A 350 -11.79 4.77 16.87
C GLN A 350 -10.97 5.34 15.71
N LEU A 351 -9.63 5.19 15.76
CA LEU A 351 -8.75 5.54 14.66
C LEU A 351 -8.62 4.35 13.69
N LEU A 352 -8.86 4.61 12.42
CA LEU A 352 -8.86 3.64 11.33
C LEU A 352 -7.78 4.01 10.31
N HIS A 353 -7.10 3.01 9.75
CA HIS A 353 -5.96 3.20 8.85
C HIS A 353 -6.24 2.53 7.50
N GLY A 354 -5.82 3.18 6.41
CA GLY A 354 -5.97 2.64 5.06
C GLY A 354 -6.97 3.41 4.20
N ASP A 355 -7.32 2.84 3.06
CA ASP A 355 -8.28 3.42 2.11
C ASP A 355 -9.73 3.30 2.62
N ILE A 356 -10.61 4.26 2.28
CA ILE A 356 -11.99 4.28 2.77
C ILE A 356 -12.79 3.06 2.32
N GLU A 357 -12.57 2.54 1.12
CA GLU A 357 -13.24 1.34 0.61
C GLU A 357 -12.68 0.07 1.27
N GLN A 358 -11.40 0.07 1.63
CA GLN A 358 -10.82 -0.98 2.47
C GLN A 358 -11.43 -0.96 3.88
N ILE A 359 -11.51 0.20 4.52
CA ILE A 359 -12.06 0.38 5.87
C ILE A 359 -13.55 0.01 5.91
N ARG A 360 -14.33 0.39 4.90
CA ARG A 360 -15.74 -0.01 4.75
C ARG A 360 -15.90 -1.53 4.69
N ARG A 361 -14.95 -2.24 4.08
CA ARG A 361 -14.92 -3.71 4.00
C ARG A 361 -14.51 -4.34 5.32
N GLU A 362 -13.40 -3.89 5.91
CA GLU A 362 -12.85 -4.43 7.17
C GLU A 362 -13.77 -4.20 8.37
N TYR A 363 -14.43 -3.03 8.44
CA TYR A 363 -15.33 -2.64 9.52
C TYR A 363 -16.80 -2.63 9.10
N SER A 364 -17.20 -3.59 8.26
CA SER A 364 -18.56 -3.63 7.68
C SER A 364 -19.72 -3.57 8.68
N SER A 365 -19.53 -4.02 9.93
CA SER A 365 -20.51 -3.86 11.00
C SER A 365 -20.79 -2.40 11.34
N VAL A 366 -19.77 -1.54 11.36
CA VAL A 366 -19.86 -0.10 11.64
C VAL A 366 -20.54 0.63 10.47
N PHE A 367 -20.22 0.25 9.22
CA PHE A 367 -20.72 0.91 8.02
C PHE A 367 -22.09 0.41 7.53
N SER A 368 -22.54 -0.75 7.99
CA SER A 368 -23.84 -1.36 7.58
C SER A 368 -25.07 -0.51 7.94
N HIS A 369 -24.95 0.40 8.91
CA HIS A 369 -26.05 1.20 9.44
C HIS A 369 -26.05 2.65 8.93
N GLY A 370 -25.21 2.98 7.93
CA GLY A 370 -25.05 4.34 7.44
C GLY A 370 -24.19 5.21 8.38
N VAL A 371 -23.14 5.81 7.84
CA VAL A 371 -22.19 6.66 8.59
C VAL A 371 -22.06 7.97 7.86
N SER A 372 -22.22 9.10 8.55
CA SER A 372 -21.99 10.40 7.92
C SER A 372 -20.50 10.63 7.67
N ILE A 373 -20.16 11.34 6.60
CA ILE A 373 -18.77 11.65 6.26
C ILE A 373 -18.48 13.11 6.59
N THR A 374 -17.51 13.35 7.48
CA THR A 374 -16.98 14.68 7.77
C THR A 374 -15.66 14.86 7.04
N ARG A 375 -15.62 15.74 6.05
CA ARG A 375 -14.39 15.96 5.26
C ARG A 375 -13.42 16.90 5.96
N LYS A 376 -12.15 16.81 5.57
CA LYS A 376 -11.14 17.83 5.82
C LYS A 376 -11.51 19.16 5.12
N LEU A 377 -11.17 20.28 5.74
CA LEU A 377 -11.24 21.60 5.10
C LEU A 377 -10.12 21.71 4.07
N GLY A 378 -10.50 21.94 2.81
CA GLY A 378 -9.58 21.87 1.68
C GLY A 378 -9.56 20.47 1.05
N PHE A 379 -8.63 20.27 0.12
CA PHE A 379 -8.51 19.03 -0.64
C PHE A 379 -7.77 17.93 0.13
N SER A 380 -8.10 16.69 -0.21
CA SER A 380 -7.27 15.51 0.06
C SER A 380 -5.90 15.66 -0.61
N ASN A 381 -4.93 14.86 -0.18
CA ASN A 381 -3.59 14.85 -0.79
C ASN A 381 -3.59 14.44 -2.28
N ILE A 382 -4.66 13.79 -2.74
CA ILE A 382 -4.86 13.34 -4.12
C ILE A 382 -6.28 13.72 -4.54
N ILE A 383 -6.39 14.38 -5.68
CA ILE A 383 -7.66 14.69 -6.35
C ILE A 383 -7.69 13.85 -7.62
N MET A 384 -8.62 12.90 -7.72
CA MET A 384 -8.70 12.01 -8.88
C MET A 384 -9.35 12.74 -10.08
N PRO A 385 -8.99 12.40 -11.33
CA PRO A 385 -9.65 12.99 -12.50
C PRO A 385 -11.15 12.73 -12.46
N GLY A 386 -11.96 13.74 -12.77
CA GLY A 386 -13.43 13.67 -12.68
C GLY A 386 -14.05 13.94 -11.31
N GLU A 387 -13.26 14.10 -10.23
CA GLU A 387 -13.79 14.49 -8.92
C GLU A 387 -14.25 15.97 -8.92
N MET A 388 -15.56 16.18 -8.82
CA MET A 388 -16.14 17.52 -8.73
C MET A 388 -16.41 17.90 -7.27
N ARG A 389 -15.73 18.97 -6.82
CA ARG A 389 -16.00 19.61 -5.52
C ARG A 389 -16.16 21.10 -5.74
N ASN A 390 -17.22 21.67 -5.14
CA ASN A 390 -17.46 23.11 -5.15
C ASN A 390 -18.12 23.52 -3.83
N ASP A 391 -17.32 23.53 -2.76
CA ASP A 391 -17.77 23.90 -1.42
C ASP A 391 -17.25 25.30 -1.07
N LEU A 392 -18.17 26.25 -0.84
CA LEU A 392 -17.84 27.55 -0.27
C LEU A 392 -18.08 27.51 1.24
N TYR A 393 -17.04 27.76 2.03
CA TYR A 393 -17.15 27.85 3.47
C TYR A 393 -17.24 29.32 3.90
N ILE A 394 -18.22 29.63 4.76
CA ILE A 394 -18.42 30.96 5.33
C ILE A 394 -18.41 30.82 6.85
N THR A 395 -17.48 31.53 7.51
CA THR A 395 -17.47 31.70 8.95
C THR A 395 -18.07 33.05 9.31
N ILE A 396 -19.11 33.04 10.12
CA ILE A 396 -19.66 34.26 10.72
C ILE A 396 -18.80 34.60 11.93
N GLU A 397 -17.94 35.63 11.80
CA GLU A 397 -16.89 35.92 12.80
C GLU A 397 -17.41 36.78 13.94
N ARG A 398 -17.71 38.05 13.64
CA ARG A 398 -18.06 39.05 14.64
C ARG A 398 -18.88 40.19 14.05
N GLY A 399 -19.59 40.93 14.90
CA GLY A 399 -20.23 42.18 14.52
C GLY A 399 -20.02 43.25 15.57
N GLU A 400 -20.17 44.52 15.19
CA GLU A 400 -20.14 45.68 16.07
C GLU A 400 -21.38 46.52 15.80
N PHE A 401 -22.26 46.63 16.81
CA PHE A 401 -23.58 47.26 16.68
C PHE A 401 -23.76 48.38 17.70
N GLU A 402 -24.52 49.40 17.34
CA GLU A 402 -24.90 50.48 18.24
C GLU A 402 -26.02 50.05 19.19
N LYS A 403 -26.06 50.61 20.40
CA LYS A 403 -27.18 50.39 21.35
C LYS A 403 -28.51 50.91 20.79
N GLY A 404 -28.46 51.89 19.87
CA GLY A 404 -29.62 52.47 19.18
C GLY A 404 -30.68 52.97 20.15
N GLY A 405 -30.29 53.88 21.06
CA GLY A 405 -31.17 54.55 22.01
C GLY A 405 -31.51 53.77 23.29
N LYS A 406 -31.06 52.51 23.45
CA LYS A 406 -31.31 51.69 24.64
C LYS A 406 -30.24 51.85 25.72
N SER A 407 -30.62 51.66 26.99
CA SER A 407 -29.70 51.66 28.15
C SER A 407 -28.76 50.44 28.16
N VAL A 408 -29.26 49.28 27.73
CA VAL A 408 -28.52 48.00 27.64
C VAL A 408 -28.21 47.64 26.18
N ALA A 409 -27.19 46.81 26.00
CA ALA A 409 -26.79 46.28 24.69
C ALA A 409 -27.87 45.39 24.06
N ARG A 410 -27.88 45.32 22.73
CA ARG A 410 -28.81 44.49 21.95
C ARG A 410 -28.41 43.02 22.05
N ASN A 411 -29.42 42.15 22.10
CA ASN A 411 -29.24 40.73 21.81
C ASN A 411 -29.40 40.57 20.30
N VAL A 412 -28.32 40.23 19.59
CA VAL A 412 -28.27 40.21 18.13
C VAL A 412 -28.31 38.77 17.62
N GLU A 413 -29.23 38.49 16.71
CA GLU A 413 -29.27 37.27 15.91
C GLU A 413 -29.02 37.64 14.44
N VAL A 414 -28.17 36.85 13.78
CA VAL A 414 -27.90 36.96 12.34
C VAL A 414 -28.69 35.87 11.64
N THR A 415 -29.52 36.26 10.67
CA THR A 415 -30.15 35.34 9.72
C THR A 415 -29.41 35.41 8.39
N MET A 416 -28.99 34.28 7.85
CA MET A 416 -28.29 34.21 6.55
C MET A 416 -29.14 33.51 5.49
N PHE A 417 -29.20 34.12 4.31
CA PHE A 417 -29.85 33.61 3.11
C PHE A 417 -28.88 33.60 1.93
N ILE A 418 -29.02 32.61 1.06
CA ILE A 418 -28.36 32.62 -0.26
C ILE A 418 -29.42 33.04 -1.28
N VAL A 419 -29.11 34.06 -2.07
CA VAL A 419 -30.03 34.62 -3.07
C VAL A 419 -29.42 34.47 -4.46
N ASP A 420 -30.21 34.00 -5.42
CA ASP A 420 -29.79 33.83 -6.81
C ASP A 420 -29.89 35.13 -7.63
N SER A 421 -29.48 35.06 -8.90
CA SER A 421 -29.54 36.19 -9.84
C SER A 421 -30.95 36.66 -10.17
N SER A 422 -31.98 35.84 -9.92
CA SER A 422 -33.39 36.21 -10.07
C SER A 422 -33.97 36.91 -8.82
N GLY A 423 -33.19 36.97 -7.73
CA GLY A 423 -33.63 37.52 -6.45
C GLY A 423 -34.37 36.53 -5.54
N GLN A 424 -34.41 35.23 -5.90
CA GLN A 424 -35.04 34.18 -5.11
C GLN A 424 -34.06 33.54 -4.14
N THR A 425 -34.56 33.07 -2.98
CA THR A 425 -33.73 32.36 -2.01
C THR A 425 -33.48 30.92 -2.45
N LEU A 426 -32.20 30.54 -2.51
CA LEU A 426 -31.78 29.17 -2.81
C LEU A 426 -32.06 28.29 -1.59
N LYS A 427 -32.98 27.35 -1.76
CA LYS A 427 -33.41 26.42 -0.70
C LYS A 427 -32.43 25.27 -0.54
N ASP A 428 -32.16 24.89 0.71
CA ASP A 428 -31.39 23.70 1.09
C ASP A 428 -29.93 23.68 0.61
N PHE A 429 -29.28 24.85 0.64
CA PHE A 429 -27.86 25.04 0.29
C PHE A 429 -27.00 25.53 1.46
N ILE A 430 -27.49 25.47 2.71
CA ILE A 430 -26.73 25.84 3.90
C ILE A 430 -26.55 24.61 4.80
N SER A 431 -25.34 24.06 4.82
CA SER A 431 -24.97 22.90 5.62
C SER A 431 -24.27 23.32 6.91
N PHE A 432 -24.87 23.01 8.06
CA PHE A 432 -24.27 23.25 9.40
C PHE A 432 -23.15 22.25 9.73
N GLY A 433 -23.14 21.10 9.07
CA GLY A 433 -22.21 20.00 9.30
C GLY A 433 -22.74 18.69 8.74
N SER A 434 -21.94 17.63 8.80
CA SER A 434 -22.42 16.26 8.58
C SER A 434 -23.41 15.85 9.68
N GLY A 435 -24.31 14.91 9.40
CA GLY A 435 -25.29 14.39 10.38
C GLY A 435 -26.69 15.02 10.31
N GLU A 436 -26.83 16.22 9.73
CA GLU A 436 -28.13 16.86 9.44
C GLU A 436 -28.21 17.32 7.97
N PRO A 437 -29.42 17.35 7.37
CA PRO A 437 -29.58 17.82 6.01
C PRO A 437 -29.34 19.34 5.90
N PRO A 438 -28.95 19.84 4.71
CA PRO A 438 -28.86 21.28 4.45
C PRO A 438 -30.18 22.00 4.71
N ALA A 439 -30.09 23.26 5.15
CA ALA A 439 -31.22 24.14 5.36
C ALA A 439 -31.26 25.29 4.34
N SER A 440 -32.42 25.93 4.26
CA SER A 440 -32.68 27.10 3.41
C SER A 440 -32.25 28.44 4.04
N GLU A 441 -32.17 28.49 5.37
CA GLU A 441 -31.76 29.67 6.13
C GLU A 441 -30.94 29.25 7.36
N TYR A 442 -30.01 30.11 7.76
CA TYR A 442 -29.22 29.93 8.97
C TYR A 442 -29.58 30.99 10.01
N HIS A 443 -29.55 30.60 11.29
CA HIS A 443 -29.76 31.48 12.43
C HIS A 443 -28.58 31.34 13.40
N SER A 444 -27.92 32.44 13.74
CA SER A 444 -26.82 32.42 14.71
C SER A 444 -27.30 32.16 16.14
N PHE A 445 -26.39 31.71 17.01
CA PHE A 445 -26.66 31.85 18.44
C PHE A 445 -26.65 33.32 18.88
N VAL A 446 -27.28 33.58 20.02
CA VAL A 446 -27.45 34.93 20.57
C VAL A 446 -26.66 35.05 21.87
N LEU A 447 -25.81 36.08 21.94
CA LEU A 447 -25.06 36.45 23.14
C LEU A 447 -25.86 37.48 23.94
N TYR A 448 -26.05 37.24 25.23
CA TYR A 448 -26.86 38.10 26.08
C TYR A 448 -26.20 39.48 26.29
N HIS A 449 -26.94 40.55 25.97
CA HIS A 449 -26.51 41.95 26.09
C HIS A 449 -25.10 42.21 25.56
N ASN A 450 -24.80 41.74 24.34
CA ASN A 450 -23.51 41.92 23.70
C ASN A 450 -23.65 42.66 22.36
N ASN A 451 -23.15 43.91 22.32
CA ASN A 451 -23.12 44.74 21.10
C ASN A 451 -21.96 44.41 20.16
N SER A 452 -20.97 43.66 20.63
CA SER A 452 -19.83 43.21 19.85
C SER A 452 -19.76 41.67 19.84
N PRO A 453 -20.82 40.98 19.36
CA PRO A 453 -20.87 39.53 19.41
C PRO A 453 -19.78 38.90 18.54
N ARG A 454 -19.17 37.82 19.03
CA ARG A 454 -18.25 36.95 18.28
C ARG A 454 -18.87 35.56 18.19
N TRP A 455 -19.25 35.15 16.99
CA TRP A 455 -19.94 33.89 16.76
C TRP A 455 -18.97 32.75 16.42
N SER A 456 -18.03 33.02 15.52
CA SER A 456 -17.11 32.04 14.94
C SER A 456 -17.83 30.75 14.47
N GLU A 457 -18.99 30.91 13.82
CA GLU A 457 -19.78 29.80 13.26
C GLU A 457 -19.42 29.55 11.78
N LEU A 458 -18.70 28.46 11.51
CA LEU A 458 -18.40 27.93 10.18
C LEU A 458 -19.61 27.21 9.57
N LEU A 459 -19.95 27.55 8.33
CA LEU A 459 -21.01 26.99 7.51
C LEU A 459 -20.47 26.54 6.16
N LYS A 460 -20.99 25.45 5.62
CA LYS A 460 -20.68 24.96 4.27
C LYS A 460 -21.82 25.28 3.32
N LEU A 461 -21.51 25.89 2.18
CA LEU A 461 -22.46 26.25 1.12
C LEU A 461 -22.12 25.46 -0.15
N PRO A 462 -22.73 24.28 -0.37
CA PRO A 462 -22.50 23.45 -1.56
C PRO A 462 -23.27 23.98 -2.77
N ILE A 463 -22.96 25.20 -3.22
CA ILE A 463 -23.67 25.89 -4.31
C ILE A 463 -23.19 25.33 -5.66
N PRO A 464 -24.10 24.92 -6.57
CA PRO A 464 -23.73 24.49 -7.92
C PRO A 464 -23.01 25.59 -8.71
N VAL A 465 -22.02 25.21 -9.53
CA VAL A 465 -21.15 26.14 -10.28
C VAL A 465 -21.96 27.05 -11.21
N ASP A 466 -23.01 26.52 -11.85
CA ASP A 466 -23.92 27.23 -12.75
C ASP A 466 -24.72 28.34 -12.05
N LYS A 467 -25.01 28.18 -10.75
CA LYS A 467 -25.77 29.15 -9.93
C LYS A 467 -24.88 30.17 -9.22
N PHE A 468 -23.56 30.00 -9.29
CA PHE A 468 -22.61 30.86 -8.59
C PHE A 468 -22.56 32.28 -9.19
N ARG A 469 -22.77 32.39 -10.51
CA ARG A 469 -22.78 33.67 -11.22
C ARG A 469 -24.04 34.48 -10.90
N GLY A 470 -23.85 35.67 -10.33
CA GLY A 470 -24.94 36.59 -9.98
C GLY A 470 -25.65 36.26 -8.67
N ALA A 471 -25.23 35.21 -7.96
CA ALA A 471 -25.70 34.92 -6.61
C ALA A 471 -24.93 35.72 -5.55
N HIS A 472 -25.57 35.96 -4.42
CA HIS A 472 -25.01 36.66 -3.27
C HIS A 472 -25.55 36.11 -1.95
N ILE A 473 -24.80 36.35 -0.87
CA ILE A 473 -25.23 36.02 0.49
C ILE A 473 -25.81 37.27 1.12
N ARG A 474 -27.00 37.16 1.73
CA ARG A 474 -27.64 38.24 2.49
C ARG A 474 -27.68 37.88 3.97
N PHE A 475 -27.25 38.82 4.80
CA PHE A 475 -27.28 38.74 6.26
C PHE A 475 -28.29 39.75 6.81
N GLU A 476 -29.17 39.31 7.69
CA GLU A 476 -30.19 40.15 8.32
C GLU A 476 -29.97 40.16 9.84
N PHE A 477 -29.94 41.35 10.43
CA PHE A 477 -29.66 41.53 11.85
C PHE A 477 -30.96 41.82 12.60
N ARG A 478 -31.33 40.91 13.50
CA ARG A 478 -32.54 41.00 14.30
C ARG A 478 -32.22 41.15 15.78
N HIS A 479 -33.00 41.99 16.45
CA HIS A 479 -32.94 42.13 17.90
C HIS A 479 -33.89 41.13 18.57
N CYS A 480 -33.33 40.29 19.43
CA CYS A 480 -34.07 39.29 20.20
C CYS A 480 -34.50 39.86 21.56
N SER A 481 -35.81 40.01 21.75
CA SER A 481 -36.37 40.54 23.00
C SER A 481 -36.22 39.54 24.15
N THR A 482 -36.01 40.06 25.36
CA THR A 482 -36.07 39.27 26.61
C THR A 482 -37.51 39.06 27.09
N LYS A 483 -38.50 39.76 26.51
CA LYS A 483 -39.92 39.62 26.85
C LYS A 483 -40.52 38.36 26.18
N GLU A 484 -41.31 37.58 26.91
CA GLU A 484 -41.86 36.28 26.49
C GLU A 484 -42.70 36.30 25.19
N LYS A 485 -43.32 37.44 24.83
CA LYS A 485 -44.10 37.63 23.58
C LYS A 485 -43.44 38.59 22.58
N GLY A 486 -42.16 38.90 22.75
CA GLY A 486 -41.47 39.84 21.87
C GLY A 486 -41.12 39.21 20.52
N GLU A 487 -41.61 39.80 19.42
CA GLU A 487 -41.17 39.45 18.07
C GLU A 487 -39.71 39.89 17.84
N LYS A 488 -39.01 39.15 16.96
CA LYS A 488 -37.65 39.49 16.53
C LYS A 488 -37.72 40.70 15.58
N LYS A 489 -37.20 41.85 16.01
CA LYS A 489 -37.26 43.10 15.22
C LYS A 489 -36.02 43.23 14.33
N LEU A 490 -36.20 43.32 13.01
CA LEU A 490 -35.13 43.67 12.05
C LEU A 490 -34.64 45.11 12.31
N PHE A 491 -33.34 45.31 12.26
CA PHE A 491 -32.76 46.66 12.37
C PHE A 491 -31.68 46.98 11.34
N GLY A 492 -31.16 45.97 10.64
CA GLY A 492 -30.19 46.18 9.58
C GLY A 492 -29.92 44.92 8.76
N PHE A 493 -29.16 45.08 7.68
CA PHE A 493 -28.73 43.98 6.83
C PHE A 493 -27.35 44.26 6.22
N SER A 494 -26.71 43.21 5.73
CA SER A 494 -25.49 43.24 4.93
C SER A 494 -25.61 42.21 3.81
N PHE A 495 -24.78 42.33 2.77
CA PHE A 495 -24.73 41.31 1.72
C PHE A 495 -23.30 41.20 1.17
N VAL A 496 -23.02 40.13 0.42
CA VAL A 496 -21.75 39.96 -0.30
C VAL A 496 -22.00 39.15 -1.60
N PRO A 497 -21.60 39.66 -2.78
CA PRO A 497 -21.69 38.89 -4.02
C PRO A 497 -20.68 37.74 -4.03
N LEU A 498 -21.08 36.60 -4.58
CA LEU A 498 -20.21 35.41 -4.64
C LEU A 498 -19.18 35.48 -5.77
N MET A 499 -19.47 36.22 -6.83
CA MET A 499 -18.61 36.36 -8.00
C MET A 499 -18.61 37.81 -8.49
N GLN A 500 -17.43 38.30 -8.87
CA GLN A 500 -17.22 39.61 -9.45
C GLN A 500 -17.58 39.61 -10.95
N GLU A 501 -17.67 40.80 -11.55
CA GLU A 501 -18.01 40.96 -12.98
C GLU A 501 -16.95 40.37 -13.91
N ASP A 502 -15.67 40.38 -13.51
CA ASP A 502 -14.55 39.75 -14.23
C ASP A 502 -14.58 38.21 -14.17
N GLY A 503 -15.48 37.64 -13.38
CA GLY A 503 -15.66 36.20 -13.19
C GLY A 503 -14.78 35.59 -12.11
N ARG A 504 -14.01 36.38 -11.35
CA ARG A 504 -13.32 35.92 -10.14
C ARG A 504 -14.33 35.71 -9.02
N THR A 505 -14.15 34.65 -8.24
CA THR A 505 -14.99 34.40 -7.07
C THR A 505 -14.60 35.31 -5.90
N LEU A 506 -15.46 35.38 -4.88
CA LEU A 506 -15.18 36.05 -3.61
C LEU A 506 -13.81 35.56 -3.08
N PRO A 507 -12.81 36.44 -2.88
CA PRO A 507 -11.48 36.01 -2.45
C PRO A 507 -11.50 35.44 -1.05
N ASP A 508 -10.66 34.44 -0.80
CA ASP A 508 -10.51 33.83 0.51
C ASP A 508 -9.94 34.82 1.54
N GLY A 509 -10.48 34.80 2.76
CA GLY A 509 -10.05 35.67 3.85
C GLY A 509 -11.20 36.37 4.58
N THR A 510 -10.85 37.31 5.46
CA THR A 510 -11.81 38.06 6.27
C THR A 510 -12.33 39.28 5.52
N HIS A 511 -13.65 39.40 5.41
CA HIS A 511 -14.35 40.51 4.78
C HIS A 511 -15.08 41.34 5.82
N GLU A 512 -14.79 42.65 5.85
CA GLU A 512 -15.55 43.61 6.66
C GLU A 512 -16.69 44.21 5.82
N LEU A 513 -17.91 43.83 6.16
CA LEU A 513 -19.15 44.23 5.49
C LEU A 513 -19.78 45.45 6.15
N ILE A 514 -20.43 46.26 5.32
CA ILE A 514 -21.19 47.45 5.75
C ILE A 514 -22.57 47.02 6.24
N VAL A 515 -22.96 47.51 7.42
CA VAL A 515 -24.29 47.27 7.99
C VAL A 515 -25.22 48.41 7.58
N HIS A 516 -26.17 48.09 6.70
CA HIS A 516 -27.19 49.03 6.23
C HIS A 516 -28.39 48.99 7.17
N LYS A 517 -28.84 50.15 7.67
CA LYS A 517 -30.00 50.24 8.57
C LYS A 517 -31.30 49.92 7.80
N CYS A 518 -32.14 49.06 8.35
CA CYS A 518 -33.39 48.64 7.73
C CYS A 518 -34.42 48.25 8.81
N GLU A 519 -35.59 48.91 8.80
CA GLU A 519 -36.64 48.68 9.81
C GLU A 519 -37.79 47.79 9.32
N GLU A 520 -37.98 47.66 8.00
CA GLU A 520 -39.08 46.90 7.38
C GLU A 520 -38.57 45.88 6.36
N ASN A 521 -39.11 44.65 6.40
CA ASN A 521 -38.73 43.54 5.51
C ASN A 521 -39.06 43.81 4.02
N THR A 522 -40.04 44.67 3.73
CA THR A 522 -40.46 45.04 2.36
C THR A 522 -39.32 45.64 1.54
N ASN A 523 -38.42 46.39 2.19
CA ASN A 523 -37.25 46.99 1.55
C ASN A 523 -36.23 45.97 1.03
N LEU A 524 -36.31 44.71 1.48
CA LEU A 524 -35.41 43.61 1.09
C LEU A 524 -35.96 42.73 -0.03
N GLN A 525 -37.21 42.96 -0.48
CA GLN A 525 -37.84 42.18 -1.56
C GLN A 525 -37.33 42.59 -2.96
N ASP A 526 -36.95 43.86 -3.15
CA ASP A 526 -36.35 44.33 -4.40
C ASP A 526 -34.81 44.23 -4.35
N THR A 527 -34.30 43.12 -4.87
CA THR A 527 -32.87 42.81 -4.94
C THR A 527 -32.07 43.83 -5.76
N THR A 528 -32.67 44.45 -6.77
CA THR A 528 -31.97 45.41 -7.65
C THR A 528 -31.66 46.74 -6.96
N ARG A 529 -32.39 47.06 -5.88
CA ARG A 529 -32.25 48.32 -5.14
C ARG A 529 -31.08 48.29 -4.17
N TYR A 530 -30.93 47.21 -3.39
CA TYR A 530 -29.86 47.13 -2.40
C TYR A 530 -28.54 46.62 -2.97
N LEU A 531 -28.52 45.85 -4.06
CA LEU A 531 -27.27 45.43 -4.71
C LEU A 531 -26.45 46.60 -5.27
N LYS A 532 -27.06 47.77 -5.47
CA LYS A 532 -26.37 49.02 -5.86
C LYS A 532 -25.64 49.69 -4.69
N LEU A 533 -25.89 49.27 -3.45
CA LEU A 533 -25.24 49.81 -2.26
C LEU A 533 -23.83 49.21 -2.11
N PRO A 534 -22.88 49.95 -1.50
CA PRO A 534 -21.58 49.38 -1.19
C PRO A 534 -21.71 48.27 -0.14
N PHE A 535 -21.02 47.15 -0.37
CA PHE A 535 -21.11 45.98 0.50
C PHE A 535 -19.90 45.80 1.44
N SER A 536 -18.71 46.26 1.06
CA SER A 536 -17.47 46.15 1.84
C SER A 536 -16.84 47.51 2.12
N LYS A 537 -16.20 47.66 3.27
CA LYS A 537 -15.44 48.88 3.62
C LYS A 537 -14.10 48.99 2.89
N GLY A 538 -13.57 47.89 2.34
CA GLY A 538 -12.24 47.85 1.69
C GLY A 538 -12.21 48.14 0.18
N ILE A 539 -13.37 48.22 -0.49
CA ILE A 539 -13.47 48.43 -1.94
C ILE A 539 -13.83 49.90 -2.21
N PHE A 540 -12.85 50.79 -2.06
CA PHE A 540 -12.97 52.20 -2.48
C PHE A 540 -11.82 52.57 -3.42
N LEU A 541 -11.86 52.07 -4.65
CA LEU A 541 -11.05 52.59 -5.76
C LEU A 541 -11.87 52.50 -7.06
N GLY A 542 -12.57 53.59 -7.41
CA GLY A 542 -13.18 53.75 -8.74
C GLY A 542 -14.49 54.57 -8.78
N ASN A 543 -14.36 55.90 -8.87
CA ASN A 543 -15.36 56.87 -9.37
C ASN A 543 -16.83 56.80 -8.90
N ASN A 544 -17.17 57.55 -7.85
CA ASN A 544 -18.03 58.75 -7.95
C ASN A 544 -18.28 59.40 -6.57
N ASN A 545 -18.28 60.73 -6.57
CA ASN A 545 -18.42 61.61 -5.41
C ASN A 545 -19.79 61.51 -4.72
N GLN A 546 -19.96 60.54 -3.83
CA GLN A 546 -20.81 60.69 -2.64
C GLN A 546 -20.06 60.15 -1.43
N ALA A 547 -19.54 61.06 -0.60
CA ALA A 547 -19.00 60.74 0.71
C ALA A 547 -20.14 60.22 1.61
N MET A 548 -20.45 58.92 1.52
CA MET A 548 -21.34 58.29 2.49
C MET A 548 -20.63 58.28 3.84
N LYS A 549 -21.30 58.82 4.88
CA LYS A 549 -20.85 58.74 6.27
C LYS A 549 -20.53 57.28 6.60
N ALA A 550 -19.27 56.97 6.93
CA ALA A 550 -18.87 55.67 7.42
C ALA A 550 -19.79 55.27 8.59
N THR A 551 -20.59 54.21 8.41
CA THR A 551 -21.42 53.68 9.47
C THR A 551 -20.50 53.12 10.56
N LYS A 552 -20.74 53.52 11.82
CA LYS A 552 -19.98 53.03 12.98
C LYS A 552 -20.13 51.52 13.20
N GLU A 553 -21.17 50.92 12.62
CA GLU A 553 -21.46 49.49 12.71
C GLU A 553 -20.68 48.69 11.65
N SER A 554 -20.22 47.49 12.02
CA SER A 554 -19.42 46.60 11.18
C SER A 554 -19.86 45.15 11.34
N PHE A 555 -19.71 44.34 10.30
CA PHE A 555 -19.94 42.91 10.38
C PHE A 555 -18.85 42.17 9.60
N CYS A 556 -18.16 41.23 10.24
CA CYS A 556 -17.06 40.49 9.64
C CYS A 556 -17.45 39.04 9.38
N ILE A 557 -17.13 38.57 8.18
CA ILE A 557 -17.20 37.15 7.80
C ILE A 557 -15.82 36.69 7.30
N THR A 558 -15.57 35.39 7.32
CA THR A 558 -14.40 34.79 6.65
C THR A 558 -14.88 33.83 5.57
N SER A 559 -14.39 33.95 4.34
CA SER A 559 -14.68 33.01 3.26
C SER A 559 -13.49 32.12 2.95
N PHE A 560 -13.78 30.87 2.58
CA PHE A 560 -12.80 29.91 2.10
C PHE A 560 -13.43 29.03 1.01
N LEU A 561 -12.91 29.08 -0.22
CA LEU A 561 -13.44 28.34 -1.37
C LEU A 561 -12.63 27.08 -1.65
N CYS A 562 -13.30 25.93 -1.60
CA CYS A 562 -12.73 24.65 -1.99
C CYS A 562 -13.41 24.16 -3.27
N SER A 563 -12.86 24.54 -4.43
CA SER A 563 -13.43 24.25 -5.75
C SER A 563 -12.41 23.65 -6.71
N THR A 564 -12.83 22.61 -7.46
CA THR A 564 -12.10 22.08 -8.62
C THR A 564 -12.55 22.70 -9.93
N LYS A 565 -13.49 23.67 -9.90
CA LYS A 565 -14.03 24.33 -11.11
C LYS A 565 -13.95 25.85 -11.11
N LEU A 566 -13.89 26.47 -9.94
CA LEU A 566 -13.81 27.93 -9.79
C LEU A 566 -12.47 28.31 -9.16
N THR A 567 -11.64 29.03 -9.93
CA THR A 567 -10.36 29.57 -9.43
C THR A 567 -10.50 31.02 -8.99
N GLN A 568 -9.74 31.39 -7.97
CA GLN A 568 -9.55 32.78 -7.52
C GLN A 568 -8.33 33.42 -8.18
N ASN A 569 -7.45 32.62 -8.79
CA ASN A 569 -6.26 33.12 -9.46
C ASN A 569 -6.65 33.66 -10.85
N GLY A 570 -6.39 34.95 -11.06
CA GLY A 570 -6.73 35.63 -12.31
C GLY A 570 -6.01 35.06 -13.54
N ASP A 571 -4.73 34.73 -13.42
CA ASP A 571 -3.95 34.19 -14.54
C ASP A 571 -4.40 32.77 -14.92
N MET A 572 -4.79 31.97 -13.92
CA MET A 572 -5.40 30.66 -14.14
C MET A 572 -6.77 30.77 -14.82
N LEU A 573 -7.60 31.73 -14.38
CA LEU A 573 -8.91 31.98 -14.97
C LEU A 573 -8.80 32.43 -16.43
N ASP A 574 -7.84 33.32 -16.73
CA ASP A 574 -7.57 33.80 -18.08
C ASP A 574 -7.12 32.65 -19.00
N LEU A 575 -6.30 31.73 -18.48
CA LEU A 575 -5.91 30.52 -19.21
C LEU A 575 -7.11 29.62 -19.49
N LEU A 576 -7.92 29.28 -18.48
CA LEU A 576 -9.10 28.42 -18.65
C LEU A 576 -10.16 29.04 -19.59
N LYS A 577 -10.27 30.37 -19.60
CA LYS A 577 -11.18 31.13 -20.48
C LYS A 577 -10.48 31.66 -21.75
N TRP A 578 -9.40 31.02 -22.19
CA TRP A 578 -8.62 31.49 -23.35
C TRP A 578 -9.46 31.78 -24.61
N ARG A 579 -10.56 31.04 -24.84
CA ARG A 579 -11.48 31.25 -25.97
C ARG A 579 -12.18 32.62 -25.96
N THR A 580 -12.37 33.25 -24.79
CA THR A 580 -12.99 34.58 -24.70
C THR A 580 -12.01 35.71 -25.02
N HIS A 581 -10.69 35.45 -24.90
CA HIS A 581 -9.63 36.44 -25.14
C HIS A 581 -8.44 35.79 -25.88
N PRO A 582 -8.61 35.38 -27.15
CA PRO A 582 -7.58 34.64 -27.91
C PRO A 582 -6.30 35.45 -28.16
N ASP A 583 -6.36 36.78 -28.07
CA ASP A 583 -5.24 37.71 -28.14
C ASP A 583 -4.26 37.55 -26.96
N LYS A 584 -4.72 37.06 -25.79
CA LYS A 584 -3.93 36.95 -24.56
C LYS A 584 -3.23 35.59 -24.37
N ILE A 585 -3.51 34.59 -25.21
CA ILE A 585 -3.00 33.20 -25.10
C ILE A 585 -1.48 33.17 -24.83
N THR A 586 -0.73 33.96 -25.60
CA THR A 586 0.73 34.01 -25.52
C THR A 586 1.23 34.49 -24.15
N GLY A 587 0.52 35.42 -23.52
CA GLY A 587 0.80 35.91 -22.17
C GLY A 587 0.36 34.92 -21.10
N CYS A 588 -0.81 34.28 -21.26
CA CYS A 588 -1.32 33.26 -20.34
C CYS A 588 -0.36 32.07 -20.22
N LEU A 589 0.15 31.55 -21.34
CA LEU A 589 1.12 30.44 -21.35
C LEU A 589 2.45 30.79 -20.68
N SER A 590 2.91 32.04 -20.80
CA SER A 590 4.13 32.49 -20.14
C SER A 590 3.95 32.59 -18.62
N LYS A 591 2.79 33.08 -18.16
CA LYS A 591 2.46 33.23 -16.75
C LYS A 591 2.13 31.92 -16.02
N LEU A 592 1.78 30.85 -16.74
CA LEU A 592 1.51 29.54 -16.13
C LEU A 592 2.68 29.05 -15.25
N LYS A 593 3.92 29.39 -15.60
CA LYS A 593 5.12 29.05 -14.82
C LYS A 593 5.23 29.81 -13.50
N GLU A 594 4.48 30.90 -13.32
CA GLU A 594 4.44 31.73 -12.11
C GLU A 594 3.31 31.32 -11.15
N ILE A 595 2.37 30.49 -11.61
CA ILE A 595 1.26 30.00 -10.81
C ILE A 595 1.78 28.97 -9.80
N ASP A 596 1.30 29.04 -8.54
CA ASP A 596 1.62 28.02 -7.53
C ASP A 596 1.21 26.64 -8.03
N GLY A 597 2.13 25.67 -7.98
CA GLY A 597 1.86 24.30 -8.36
C GLY A 597 0.67 23.69 -7.62
N SER A 598 0.38 24.15 -6.41
CA SER A 598 -0.80 23.74 -5.63
C SER A 598 -2.12 24.14 -6.30
N GLU A 599 -2.14 25.22 -7.08
CA GLU A 599 -3.30 25.65 -7.86
C GLU A 599 -3.39 24.85 -9.17
N ILE A 600 -2.26 24.61 -9.85
CA ILE A 600 -2.20 23.81 -11.09
C ILE A 600 -2.76 22.40 -10.85
N VAL A 601 -2.35 21.73 -9.77
CA VAL A 601 -2.81 20.35 -9.49
C VAL A 601 -4.30 20.25 -9.18
N LYS A 602 -4.93 21.31 -8.63
CA LYS A 602 -6.40 21.33 -8.39
C LYS A 602 -7.19 21.28 -9.69
N PHE A 603 -6.67 21.92 -10.73
CA PHE A 603 -7.29 22.03 -12.05
C PHE A 603 -6.51 21.23 -13.09
N LEU A 604 -5.77 20.18 -12.70
CA LEU A 604 -4.82 19.50 -13.58
C LEU A 604 -5.48 19.03 -14.89
N GLN A 605 -6.65 18.40 -14.78
CA GLN A 605 -7.43 17.97 -15.94
C GLN A 605 -7.82 19.15 -16.84
N ASP A 606 -8.48 20.17 -16.30
CA ASP A 606 -8.93 21.34 -17.07
C ASP A 606 -7.75 22.14 -17.66
N THR A 607 -6.59 22.14 -16.99
CA THR A 607 -5.34 22.75 -17.47
C THR A 607 -4.79 22.00 -18.67
N LEU A 608 -4.72 20.67 -18.59
CA LEU A 608 -4.26 19.83 -19.69
C LEU A 608 -5.20 19.93 -20.90
N ASP A 609 -6.52 19.83 -20.67
CA ASP A 609 -7.54 20.01 -21.72
C ASP A 609 -7.42 21.38 -22.40
N THR A 610 -7.15 22.42 -21.61
CA THR A 610 -6.91 23.78 -22.11
C THR A 610 -5.65 23.86 -22.97
N LEU A 611 -4.53 23.30 -22.51
CA LEU A 611 -3.27 23.29 -23.23
C LEU A 611 -3.39 22.54 -24.57
N PHE A 612 -4.05 21.38 -24.58
CA PHE A 612 -4.29 20.63 -25.81
C PHE A 612 -5.32 21.32 -26.73
N GLY A 613 -6.34 21.98 -26.17
CA GLY A 613 -7.28 22.79 -26.95
C GLY A 613 -6.61 24.00 -27.64
N ILE A 614 -5.67 24.66 -26.97
CA ILE A 614 -4.87 25.75 -27.58
C ILE A 614 -3.96 25.21 -28.68
N LEU A 615 -3.40 24.01 -28.48
CA LEU A 615 -2.55 23.36 -29.48
C LEU A 615 -3.33 22.98 -30.75
N ASP A 616 -4.56 22.50 -30.60
CA ASP A 616 -5.44 22.11 -31.70
C ASP A 616 -5.84 23.32 -32.57
N GLU A 617 -6.04 24.50 -31.96
CA GLU A 617 -6.44 25.71 -32.70
C GLU A 617 -5.32 26.25 -33.61
N ASN A 618 -4.07 26.29 -33.13
CA ASN A 618 -2.93 26.71 -33.96
C ASN A 618 -1.59 26.12 -33.47
N SER A 619 -1.29 24.91 -33.95
CA SER A 619 -0.07 24.18 -33.59
C SER A 619 1.22 24.89 -33.99
N GLN A 620 1.24 25.61 -35.11
CA GLN A 620 2.43 26.32 -35.61
C GLN A 620 2.78 27.53 -34.73
N LYS A 621 1.77 28.28 -34.26
CA LYS A 621 1.99 29.50 -33.47
C LYS A 621 2.23 29.21 -31.99
N TYR A 622 1.49 28.26 -31.41
CA TYR A 622 1.49 28.03 -29.96
C TYR A 622 2.24 26.75 -29.52
N GLY A 623 2.60 25.86 -30.45
CA GLY A 623 3.14 24.53 -30.14
C GLY A 623 4.35 24.53 -29.21
N SER A 624 5.35 25.40 -29.45
CA SER A 624 6.53 25.49 -28.58
C SER A 624 6.19 25.93 -27.16
N LYS A 625 5.24 26.86 -26.99
CA LYS A 625 4.87 27.39 -25.66
C LYS A 625 4.02 26.41 -24.87
N VAL A 626 3.13 25.69 -25.55
CA VAL A 626 2.35 24.59 -24.96
C VAL A 626 3.29 23.46 -24.51
N PHE A 627 4.29 23.12 -25.31
CA PHE A 627 5.28 22.12 -24.93
C PHE A 627 6.05 22.51 -23.67
N ASP A 628 6.58 23.74 -23.60
CA ASP A 628 7.25 24.25 -22.41
C ASP A 628 6.36 24.20 -21.16
N SER A 629 5.06 24.44 -21.34
CA SER A 629 4.05 24.37 -20.29
C SER A 629 3.82 22.94 -19.81
N LEU A 630 3.70 21.98 -20.72
CA LEU A 630 3.57 20.55 -20.40
C LEU A 630 4.81 20.02 -19.68
N VAL A 631 6.02 20.39 -20.13
CA VAL A 631 7.27 20.02 -19.45
C VAL A 631 7.32 20.59 -18.04
N HIS A 632 6.87 21.84 -17.84
CA HIS A 632 6.78 22.43 -16.51
C HIS A 632 5.82 21.64 -15.59
N ILE A 633 4.63 21.27 -16.07
CA ILE A 633 3.66 20.46 -15.32
C ILE A 633 4.24 19.06 -15.01
N ILE A 634 4.87 18.39 -15.97
CA ILE A 634 5.46 17.07 -15.75
C ILE A 634 6.57 17.14 -14.68
N ASN A 635 7.44 18.16 -14.75
CA ASN A 635 8.48 18.36 -13.74
C ASN A 635 7.89 18.69 -12.35
N LEU A 636 6.80 19.46 -12.30
CA LEU A 636 6.07 19.74 -11.06
C LEU A 636 5.57 18.44 -10.43
N LEU A 637 5.00 17.52 -11.21
CA LEU A 637 4.50 16.22 -10.75
C LEU A 637 5.61 15.22 -10.38
N GLN A 638 6.86 15.48 -10.79
CA GLN A 638 8.02 14.70 -10.36
C GLN A 638 8.52 15.11 -8.96
N ASP A 639 8.16 16.29 -8.46
CA ASP A 639 8.50 16.73 -7.10
C ASP A 639 7.87 15.81 -6.06
N SER A 640 8.63 15.50 -5.01
CA SER A 640 8.18 14.80 -3.81
C SER A 640 6.84 15.32 -3.25
N LYS A 641 6.58 16.64 -3.33
CA LYS A 641 5.33 17.26 -2.87
C LYS A 641 4.11 16.80 -3.67
N PHE A 642 4.27 16.52 -4.95
CA PHE A 642 3.17 16.21 -5.89
C PHE A 642 3.24 14.80 -6.48
N HIS A 643 4.16 13.95 -6.01
CA HIS A 643 4.37 12.60 -6.54
C HIS A 643 3.11 11.73 -6.52
N HIS A 644 2.19 11.97 -5.58
CA HIS A 644 0.93 11.24 -5.46
C HIS A 644 -0.07 11.53 -6.59
N PHE A 645 0.18 12.55 -7.43
CA PHE A 645 -0.61 12.87 -8.61
C PHE A 645 -0.14 12.14 -9.89
N LYS A 646 0.89 11.29 -9.84
CA LYS A 646 1.29 10.48 -11.01
C LYS A 646 0.18 9.54 -11.52
N PRO A 647 -0.53 8.77 -10.66
CA PRO A 647 -1.65 7.94 -11.11
C PRO A 647 -2.80 8.74 -11.74
N VAL A 648 -3.00 9.99 -11.29
CA VAL A 648 -3.98 10.94 -11.85
C VAL A 648 -3.63 11.27 -13.31
N MET A 649 -2.35 11.50 -13.59
CA MET A 649 -1.87 11.75 -14.96
C MET A 649 -1.99 10.51 -15.86
N ASP A 650 -1.64 9.31 -15.36
CA ASP A 650 -1.83 8.06 -16.12
C ASP A 650 -3.32 7.82 -16.46
N THR A 651 -4.22 8.01 -15.48
CA THR A 651 -5.68 7.86 -15.68
C THR A 651 -6.23 8.87 -16.68
N TYR A 652 -5.72 10.11 -16.67
CA TYR A 652 -6.09 11.13 -17.65
C TYR A 652 -5.68 10.72 -19.08
N ILE A 653 -4.44 10.26 -19.26
CA ILE A 653 -3.92 9.81 -20.56
C ILE A 653 -4.74 8.65 -21.12
N GLU A 654 -5.09 7.67 -20.28
CA GLU A 654 -5.80 6.48 -20.73
C GLU A 654 -7.28 6.74 -21.03
N SER A 655 -7.96 7.55 -20.21
CA SER A 655 -9.44 7.63 -20.21
C SER A 655 -10.03 8.98 -20.62
N HIS A 656 -9.29 10.09 -20.52
CA HIS A 656 -9.85 11.45 -20.69
C HIS A 656 -9.23 12.23 -21.85
N PHE A 657 -8.04 11.86 -22.31
CA PHE A 657 -7.34 12.55 -23.38
C PHE A 657 -8.09 12.43 -24.73
N ALA A 658 -8.58 13.57 -25.24
CA ALA A 658 -9.18 13.70 -26.57
C ALA A 658 -8.15 14.34 -27.53
N GLY A 659 -7.57 13.51 -28.39
CA GLY A 659 -6.29 13.78 -29.06
C GLY A 659 -6.24 15.01 -29.98
N ALA A 660 -5.38 15.97 -29.62
CA ALA A 660 -4.73 16.86 -30.57
C ALA A 660 -3.53 16.13 -31.21
N LEU A 661 -3.25 16.40 -32.49
CA LEU A 661 -2.21 15.74 -33.29
C LEU A 661 -0.83 16.29 -32.89
N LEU A 662 -0.11 15.57 -32.02
CA LEU A 662 1.16 16.02 -31.46
C LEU A 662 2.32 15.75 -32.43
N THR A 663 2.94 16.81 -32.98
CA THR A 663 4.23 16.74 -33.68
C THR A 663 5.28 17.53 -32.89
N PHE A 664 6.07 16.84 -32.07
CA PHE A 664 7.13 17.48 -31.28
C PHE A 664 8.48 17.37 -31.99
N LYS A 665 9.13 18.52 -32.23
CA LYS A 665 10.54 18.58 -32.65
C LYS A 665 11.41 18.80 -31.40
N ASN A 666 12.30 17.85 -31.14
CA ASN A 666 13.34 17.83 -30.10
C ASN A 666 12.83 17.78 -28.64
N CYS A 667 12.71 16.56 -28.09
CA CYS A 667 12.22 16.32 -26.73
C CYS A 667 13.35 16.30 -25.67
N ILE A 668 13.12 17.00 -24.56
CA ILE A 668 13.98 17.03 -23.37
C ILE A 668 13.89 15.67 -22.64
N PHE A 669 15.04 15.02 -22.41
CA PHE A 669 15.15 13.66 -21.86
C PHE A 669 14.48 13.43 -20.49
N LYS A 670 14.19 14.48 -19.70
CA LYS A 670 13.58 14.36 -18.36
C LYS A 670 12.06 14.09 -18.34
N ALA A 671 11.35 14.40 -19.43
CA ALA A 671 9.88 14.25 -19.52
C ALA A 671 9.44 13.17 -20.53
N GLN A 672 10.38 12.33 -20.98
CA GLN A 672 10.17 11.44 -22.12
C GLN A 672 9.07 10.40 -21.92
N GLU A 673 8.88 9.86 -20.70
CA GLU A 673 7.88 8.81 -20.47
C GLU A 673 6.46 9.31 -20.79
N TYR A 674 6.03 10.40 -20.13
CA TYR A 674 4.68 10.93 -20.33
C TYR A 674 4.50 11.57 -21.71
N ILE A 675 5.53 12.27 -22.23
CA ILE A 675 5.47 12.81 -23.59
C ILE A 675 5.29 11.68 -24.60
N PHE A 676 6.04 10.58 -24.47
CA PHE A 676 5.92 9.44 -25.37
C PHE A 676 4.54 8.78 -25.24
N LYS A 677 4.03 8.58 -24.01
CA LYS A 677 2.66 8.11 -23.77
C LYS A 677 1.61 9.00 -24.48
N TYR A 678 1.71 10.33 -24.38
CA TYR A 678 0.82 11.26 -25.08
C TYR A 678 0.93 11.15 -26.61
N ILE A 679 2.14 11.05 -27.16
CA ILE A 679 2.37 10.91 -28.61
C ILE A 679 1.73 9.61 -29.12
N VAL A 680 1.99 8.48 -28.46
CA VAL A 680 1.45 7.17 -28.87
C VAL A 680 -0.07 7.14 -28.75
N GLN A 681 -0.63 7.64 -27.65
CA GLN A 681 -2.08 7.70 -27.46
C GLN A 681 -2.77 8.63 -28.47
N SER A 682 -2.20 9.81 -28.73
CA SER A 682 -2.68 10.74 -29.77
C SER A 682 -2.73 10.07 -31.15
N ARG A 683 -1.66 9.35 -31.52
CA ARG A 683 -1.58 8.66 -32.81
C ARG A 683 -2.53 7.47 -32.92
N ARG A 684 -2.73 6.73 -31.83
CA ARG A 684 -3.71 5.65 -31.79
C ARG A 684 -5.13 6.18 -31.98
N LEU A 685 -5.50 7.27 -31.31
CA LEU A 685 -6.80 7.93 -31.50
C LEU A 685 -6.96 8.47 -32.93
N PHE A 686 -5.91 9.03 -33.52
CA PHE A 686 -5.92 9.47 -34.92
C PHE A 686 -6.10 8.31 -35.91
N SER A 687 -5.37 7.20 -35.73
CA SER A 687 -5.51 5.99 -36.55
C SER A 687 -6.94 5.42 -36.47
N LEU A 688 -7.52 5.36 -35.26
CA LEU A 688 -8.91 4.94 -35.05
C LEU A 688 -9.92 5.87 -35.76
N ALA A 689 -9.68 7.19 -35.77
CA ALA A 689 -10.56 8.16 -36.41
C ALA A 689 -10.44 8.17 -37.95
N THR A 690 -9.26 7.84 -38.48
CA THR A 690 -8.95 7.92 -39.93
C THR A 690 -8.90 6.57 -40.65
N GLY A 691 -9.07 5.46 -39.92
CA GLY A 691 -9.02 4.11 -40.46
C GLY A 691 -7.60 3.66 -40.83
N GLY A 692 -6.57 4.07 -40.08
CA GLY A 692 -5.19 3.60 -40.24
C GLY A 692 -4.32 4.38 -41.23
N GLN A 693 -4.71 5.60 -41.64
CA GLN A 693 -3.89 6.40 -42.54
C GLN A 693 -2.60 6.90 -41.83
N ASN A 694 -1.47 6.84 -42.54
CA ASN A 694 -0.12 7.31 -42.12
C ASN A 694 0.50 6.55 -40.93
N GLU A 695 0.05 5.33 -40.64
CA GLU A 695 0.62 4.50 -39.56
C GLU A 695 2.07 4.07 -39.87
N GLU A 696 2.35 3.70 -41.13
CA GLU A 696 3.69 3.31 -41.56
C GLU A 696 4.70 4.47 -41.51
N GLU A 697 4.29 5.66 -41.96
CA GLU A 697 5.14 6.87 -41.87
C GLU A 697 5.50 7.18 -40.42
N PHE A 698 4.54 7.03 -39.50
CA PHE A 698 4.79 7.24 -38.08
C PHE A 698 5.74 6.18 -37.50
N ARG A 699 5.59 4.90 -37.88
CA ARG A 699 6.53 3.83 -37.50
C ARG A 699 7.95 4.16 -37.99
N CYS A 700 8.11 4.63 -39.23
CA CYS A 700 9.40 5.09 -39.75
C CYS A 700 9.98 6.26 -38.93
N CYS A 701 9.17 7.27 -38.59
CA CYS A 701 9.62 8.40 -37.77
C CYS A 701 10.12 7.96 -36.37
N ILE A 702 9.45 6.99 -35.74
CA ILE A 702 9.89 6.46 -34.43
C ILE A 702 11.20 5.67 -34.59
N GLN A 703 11.36 4.89 -35.65
CA GLN A 703 12.62 4.20 -35.93
C GLN A 703 13.77 5.19 -36.18
N GLU A 704 13.56 6.24 -36.96
CA GLU A 704 14.55 7.31 -37.20
C GLU A 704 14.93 8.04 -35.90
N LEU A 705 13.96 8.30 -35.01
CA LEU A 705 14.21 8.86 -33.69
C LEU A 705 15.10 7.95 -32.86
N LEU A 706 14.79 6.65 -32.80
CA LEU A 706 15.60 5.68 -32.05
C LEU A 706 17.00 5.52 -32.65
N MET A 707 17.14 5.57 -33.97
CA MET A 707 18.45 5.59 -34.64
C MET A 707 19.27 6.83 -34.27
N SER A 708 18.62 8.00 -34.21
CA SER A 708 19.25 9.24 -33.74
C SER A 708 19.70 9.15 -32.28
N VAL A 709 18.89 8.50 -31.43
CA VAL A 709 19.25 8.25 -30.02
C VAL A 709 20.41 7.27 -29.89
N ARG A 710 20.46 6.21 -30.71
CA ARG A 710 21.60 5.28 -30.74
C ARG A 710 22.89 6.00 -31.12
N PHE A 711 22.84 6.84 -32.14
CA PHE A 711 23.98 7.67 -32.52
C PHE A 711 24.43 8.54 -31.34
N PHE A 712 23.48 9.16 -30.62
CA PHE A 712 23.75 9.94 -29.41
C PHE A 712 24.38 9.12 -28.27
N LEU A 713 23.93 7.89 -28.05
CA LEU A 713 24.50 6.98 -27.03
C LEU A 713 25.90 6.48 -27.40
N SER A 714 26.21 6.39 -28.70
CA SER A 714 27.53 5.96 -29.18
C SER A 714 28.62 7.03 -29.11
N GLN A 715 28.25 8.28 -28.82
CA GLN A 715 29.23 9.37 -28.72
C GLN A 715 30.07 9.26 -27.44
N GLU A 716 31.40 9.33 -27.61
CA GLU A 716 32.34 9.35 -26.49
C GLU A 716 32.29 10.69 -25.74
N SER A 717 32.10 10.64 -24.42
CA SER A 717 32.22 11.79 -23.54
C SER A 717 33.71 12.12 -23.30
N LYS A 718 34.33 12.88 -24.20
CA LYS A 718 35.66 13.49 -23.94
C LYS A 718 35.54 14.58 -22.86
N GLY A 719 35.29 14.20 -21.62
CA GLY A 719 35.28 15.10 -20.45
C GLY A 719 34.06 16.02 -20.28
N SER A 720 33.00 15.88 -21.08
CA SER A 720 31.77 16.67 -20.93
C SER A 720 30.74 15.96 -20.06
N GLY A 721 30.71 16.28 -18.76
CA GLY A 721 29.75 15.70 -17.79
C GLY A 721 28.27 15.92 -18.17
N ALA A 722 27.96 16.93 -19.00
CA ALA A 722 26.61 17.19 -19.48
C ALA A 722 26.10 16.13 -20.48
N LEU A 723 27.00 15.55 -21.29
CA LEU A 723 26.66 14.49 -22.24
C LEU A 723 26.34 13.19 -21.48
N SER A 724 27.24 12.77 -20.59
CA SER A 724 27.07 11.58 -19.74
C SER A 724 25.80 11.68 -18.89
N GLN A 725 25.51 12.86 -18.33
CA GLN A 725 24.27 13.11 -17.58
C GLN A 725 23.02 12.96 -18.45
N SER A 726 23.05 13.40 -19.71
CA SER A 726 21.92 13.28 -20.63
C SER A 726 21.70 11.82 -21.06
N GLN A 727 22.78 11.08 -21.33
CA GLN A 727 22.73 9.63 -21.61
C GLN A 727 22.18 8.84 -20.41
N ALA A 728 22.64 9.17 -19.20
CA ALA A 728 22.14 8.60 -17.95
C ALA A 728 20.63 8.81 -17.75
N VAL A 729 20.14 10.04 -17.98
CA VAL A 729 18.70 10.34 -17.87
C VAL A 729 17.90 9.51 -18.86
N PHE A 730 18.33 9.42 -20.13
CA PHE A 730 17.64 8.61 -21.13
C PHE A 730 17.52 7.13 -20.71
N LEU A 731 18.64 6.50 -20.31
CA LEU A 731 18.66 5.09 -19.92
C LEU A 731 17.79 4.80 -18.70
N SER A 732 17.72 5.73 -17.75
CA SER A 732 16.90 5.57 -16.54
C SER A 732 15.40 5.48 -16.84
N SER A 733 14.97 6.14 -17.93
CA SER A 733 13.59 6.29 -18.39
C SER A 733 13.21 5.34 -19.51
N PHE A 734 14.17 4.81 -20.27
CA PHE A 734 13.91 4.04 -21.49
C PHE A 734 13.00 2.81 -21.29
N PRO A 735 13.16 1.99 -20.23
CA PRO A 735 12.28 0.84 -20.01
C PRO A 735 10.80 1.17 -19.83
N ALA A 736 10.45 2.39 -19.41
CA ALA A 736 9.06 2.82 -19.26
C ALA A 736 8.34 3.01 -20.60
N VAL A 737 9.11 3.08 -21.71
CA VAL A 737 8.59 3.29 -23.06
C VAL A 737 8.24 1.95 -23.75
N TYR A 738 8.69 0.81 -23.23
CA TYR A 738 8.49 -0.50 -23.89
C TYR A 738 7.02 -0.87 -24.07
N SER A 739 6.17 -0.59 -23.08
CA SER A 739 4.72 -0.86 -23.18
C SER A 739 4.06 -0.04 -24.28
N GLU A 740 4.54 1.17 -24.54
CA GLU A 740 4.03 2.03 -25.60
C GLU A 740 4.56 1.60 -26.97
N LEU A 741 5.83 1.17 -27.06
CA LEU A 741 6.40 0.60 -28.28
C LEU A 741 5.70 -0.71 -28.68
N LEU A 742 5.35 -1.56 -27.73
CA LEU A 742 4.60 -2.80 -27.97
C LEU A 742 3.16 -2.56 -28.48
N LYS A 743 2.62 -1.35 -28.36
CA LYS A 743 1.35 -0.97 -29.01
C LYS A 743 1.52 -0.63 -30.49
N LEU A 744 2.76 -0.33 -30.92
CA LEU A 744 3.08 0.15 -32.26
C LEU A 744 3.87 -0.85 -33.10
N PHE A 745 4.71 -1.69 -32.49
CA PHE A 745 5.65 -2.61 -33.15
C PHE A 745 5.50 -4.03 -32.60
N ASP A 746 5.95 -5.01 -33.37
CA ASP A 746 5.97 -6.40 -32.94
C ASP A 746 7.01 -6.64 -31.85
N VAL A 747 6.78 -7.67 -31.04
CA VAL A 747 7.63 -8.01 -29.89
C VAL A 747 9.10 -8.19 -30.29
N ARG A 748 9.37 -8.82 -31.44
CA ARG A 748 10.73 -9.02 -31.96
C ARG A 748 11.39 -7.72 -32.41
N GLU A 749 10.63 -6.84 -33.05
CA GLU A 749 11.13 -5.52 -33.47
C GLU A 749 11.54 -4.69 -32.26
N VAL A 750 10.69 -4.63 -31.22
CA VAL A 750 11.01 -3.92 -29.98
C VAL A 750 12.22 -4.55 -29.27
N ALA A 751 12.34 -5.88 -29.27
CA ALA A 751 13.50 -6.57 -28.69
C ALA A 751 14.81 -6.23 -29.41
N ASN A 752 14.83 -6.25 -30.75
CA ASN A 752 15.99 -5.79 -31.54
C ASN A 752 16.29 -4.31 -31.27
N LEU A 753 15.24 -3.48 -31.18
CA LEU A 753 15.40 -2.06 -30.88
C LEU A 753 16.12 -1.83 -29.56
N VAL A 754 15.73 -2.57 -28.52
CA VAL A 754 16.33 -2.53 -27.18
C VAL A 754 17.74 -3.13 -27.17
N GLN A 755 17.97 -4.27 -27.83
CA GLN A 755 19.29 -4.90 -27.96
C GLN A 755 20.32 -3.92 -28.52
N ASP A 756 20.02 -3.31 -29.67
CA ASP A 756 20.94 -2.37 -30.31
C ASP A 756 21.16 -1.11 -29.47
N THR A 757 20.11 -0.63 -28.78
CA THR A 757 20.22 0.55 -27.91
C THR A 757 21.13 0.27 -26.72
N LEU A 758 20.99 -0.88 -26.06
CA LEU A 758 21.87 -1.31 -24.97
C LEU A 758 23.30 -1.61 -25.45
N GLY A 759 23.45 -2.10 -26.69
CA GLY A 759 24.73 -2.35 -27.35
C GLY A 759 25.45 -1.09 -27.85
N SER A 760 24.75 0.03 -28.03
CA SER A 760 25.31 1.27 -28.60
C SER A 760 26.23 2.07 -27.67
N LEU A 761 26.29 1.75 -26.38
CA LEU A 761 27.16 2.44 -25.42
C LEU A 761 28.61 1.92 -25.51
N PRO A 762 29.63 2.80 -25.53
CA PRO A 762 31.04 2.40 -25.64
C PRO A 762 31.45 1.42 -24.53
N THR A 763 32.06 0.29 -24.91
CA THR A 763 32.55 -0.76 -23.99
C THR A 763 33.92 -0.46 -23.37
N ILE A 764 34.47 0.74 -23.59
CA ILE A 764 35.87 1.06 -23.26
C ILE A 764 36.01 1.48 -21.77
N LEU A 765 37.02 0.91 -21.13
CA LEU A 765 37.44 0.91 -19.71
C LEU A 765 37.53 2.26 -18.93
N HIS A 766 37.05 3.39 -19.48
CA HIS A 766 37.14 4.72 -18.85
C HIS A 766 35.82 5.52 -18.89
N VAL A 767 34.68 4.86 -19.03
CA VAL A 767 33.37 5.53 -18.81
C VAL A 767 33.17 5.78 -17.32
N ASP A 768 32.67 6.97 -16.95
CA ASP A 768 32.22 7.31 -15.59
C ASP A 768 31.49 6.12 -14.93
N ASP A 769 31.97 5.64 -13.77
CA ASP A 769 31.37 4.51 -13.04
C ASP A 769 29.85 4.69 -12.84
N SER A 770 29.37 5.94 -12.80
CA SER A 770 27.96 6.30 -12.71
C SER A 770 27.10 5.87 -13.91
N LEU A 771 27.62 5.91 -15.14
CA LEU A 771 26.85 5.55 -16.34
C LEU A 771 26.72 4.03 -16.47
N GLN A 772 27.74 3.27 -16.08
CA GLN A 772 27.70 1.81 -16.06
C GLN A 772 26.67 1.29 -15.03
N ALA A 773 26.61 1.90 -13.85
CA ALA A 773 25.59 1.58 -12.85
C ALA A 773 24.16 1.82 -13.38
N ILE A 774 23.94 2.94 -14.08
CA ILE A 774 22.63 3.28 -14.68
C ILE A 774 22.29 2.34 -15.84
N LYS A 775 23.28 1.92 -16.64
CA LYS A 775 23.09 0.91 -17.68
C LYS A 775 22.63 -0.42 -17.07
N LEU A 776 23.28 -0.88 -16.00
CA LEU A 776 22.87 -2.09 -15.30
C LEU A 776 21.46 -1.97 -14.70
N GLN A 777 21.10 -0.79 -14.18
CA GLN A 777 19.74 -0.52 -13.72
C GLN A 777 18.70 -0.58 -14.87
N CYS A 778 19.03 -0.05 -16.05
CA CYS A 778 18.19 -0.14 -17.24
C CYS A 778 17.99 -1.60 -17.69
N ILE A 779 19.05 -2.41 -17.66
CA ILE A 779 18.98 -3.85 -17.94
C ILE A 779 18.08 -4.54 -16.92
N GLY A 780 18.19 -4.23 -15.63
CA GLY A 780 17.33 -4.82 -14.61
C GLY A 780 15.85 -4.47 -14.80
N LYS A 781 15.53 -3.21 -15.11
CA LYS A 781 14.16 -2.82 -15.47
C LYS A 781 13.67 -3.49 -16.76
N THR A 782 14.57 -3.79 -17.71
CA THR A 782 14.25 -4.52 -18.94
C THR A 782 13.84 -5.97 -18.64
N VAL A 783 14.57 -6.66 -17.78
CA VAL A 783 14.23 -8.03 -17.33
C VAL A 783 12.91 -8.06 -16.54
N GLU A 784 12.58 -7.00 -15.80
CA GLU A 784 11.31 -6.84 -15.08
C GLU A 784 10.12 -6.45 -15.99
N SER A 785 10.36 -6.10 -17.25
CA SER A 785 9.33 -5.58 -18.15
C SER A 785 8.49 -6.69 -18.83
N GLN A 786 7.32 -6.31 -19.36
CA GLN A 786 6.48 -7.20 -20.17
C GLN A 786 7.21 -7.71 -21.42
N LEU A 787 8.15 -6.92 -21.97
CA LEU A 787 8.94 -7.29 -23.14
C LEU A 787 9.72 -8.58 -22.87
N TYR A 788 10.38 -8.72 -21.73
CA TYR A 788 11.23 -9.87 -21.41
C TYR A 788 10.45 -11.12 -20.95
N THR A 789 9.16 -10.96 -20.66
CA THR A 789 8.27 -12.07 -20.31
C THR A 789 8.01 -12.99 -21.51
N ASN A 790 7.97 -12.44 -22.72
CA ASN A 790 7.77 -13.20 -23.96
C ASN A 790 9.04 -14.01 -24.33
N PRO A 791 8.94 -15.32 -24.65
CA PRO A 791 10.10 -16.12 -25.05
C PRO A 791 10.85 -15.61 -26.29
N ASP A 792 10.14 -15.09 -27.31
CA ASP A 792 10.74 -14.65 -28.58
C ASP A 792 11.69 -13.47 -28.41
N SER A 793 11.30 -12.48 -27.60
CA SER A 793 12.14 -11.34 -27.24
C SER A 793 13.26 -11.74 -26.28
N ARG A 794 13.00 -12.71 -25.38
CA ARG A 794 14.01 -13.19 -24.43
C ARG A 794 15.18 -13.83 -25.14
N TYR A 795 14.94 -14.60 -26.21
CA TYR A 795 16.01 -15.18 -27.04
C TYR A 795 16.99 -14.12 -27.58
N ILE A 796 16.48 -12.94 -27.97
CA ILE A 796 17.27 -11.81 -28.47
C ILE A 796 17.99 -11.08 -27.33
N LEU A 797 17.30 -10.86 -26.22
CA LEU A 797 17.78 -10.01 -25.11
C LEU A 797 18.67 -10.76 -24.11
N LEU A 798 18.48 -12.06 -23.91
CA LEU A 798 19.22 -12.86 -22.93
C LEU A 798 20.74 -12.80 -23.15
N PRO A 799 21.30 -12.97 -24.37
CA PRO A 799 22.75 -12.84 -24.58
C PRO A 799 23.30 -11.47 -24.16
N VAL A 800 22.55 -10.39 -24.42
CA VAL A 800 22.94 -9.02 -24.03
C VAL A 800 22.97 -8.87 -22.50
N VAL A 801 21.95 -9.39 -21.83
CA VAL A 801 21.85 -9.40 -20.36
C VAL A 801 23.03 -10.18 -19.76
N LEU A 802 23.29 -11.40 -20.25
CA LEU A 802 24.35 -12.26 -19.75
C LEU A 802 25.74 -11.67 -19.97
N HIS A 803 25.98 -11.05 -21.13
CA HIS A 803 27.25 -10.37 -21.43
C HIS A 803 27.56 -9.27 -20.41
N HIS A 804 26.59 -8.41 -20.11
CA HIS A 804 26.78 -7.35 -19.11
C HIS A 804 26.92 -7.92 -17.69
N LEU A 805 26.12 -8.91 -17.31
CA LEU A 805 26.27 -9.55 -16.01
C LEU A 805 27.65 -10.19 -15.85
N HIS A 806 28.16 -10.88 -16.88
CA HIS A 806 29.49 -11.48 -16.84
C HIS A 806 30.58 -10.42 -16.57
N ILE A 807 30.57 -9.30 -17.30
CA ILE A 807 31.54 -8.21 -17.10
C ILE A 807 31.46 -7.66 -15.67
N HIS A 808 30.26 -7.33 -15.19
CA HIS A 808 30.09 -6.75 -13.85
C HIS A 808 30.47 -7.72 -12.72
N LEU A 809 30.17 -9.03 -12.88
CA LEU A 809 30.57 -10.06 -11.91
C LEU A 809 32.08 -10.29 -11.90
N GLN A 810 32.71 -10.27 -13.07
CA GLN A 810 34.17 -10.37 -13.22
C GLN A 810 34.89 -9.17 -12.59
N GLU A 811 34.34 -7.97 -12.72
CA GLU A 811 34.88 -6.75 -12.09
C GLU A 811 34.46 -6.56 -10.64
N GLN A 812 33.58 -7.41 -10.10
CA GLN A 812 33.00 -7.30 -8.74
C GLN A 812 32.27 -5.97 -8.50
N LYS A 813 31.63 -5.41 -9.53
CA LYS A 813 30.87 -4.14 -9.49
C LYS A 813 29.37 -4.39 -9.39
N ASP A 814 28.67 -3.60 -8.58
CA ASP A 814 27.20 -3.62 -8.41
C ASP A 814 26.58 -5.02 -8.24
N LEU A 815 27.21 -5.84 -7.40
CA LEU A 815 26.83 -7.22 -7.13
C LEU A 815 25.36 -7.40 -6.72
N ILE A 816 24.80 -6.44 -5.97
CA ILE A 816 23.38 -6.44 -5.55
C ILE A 816 22.45 -6.41 -6.78
N MET A 817 22.74 -5.54 -7.75
CA MET A 817 21.92 -5.42 -8.95
C MET A 817 22.09 -6.66 -9.84
N CYS A 818 23.32 -7.19 -9.96
CA CYS A 818 23.57 -8.43 -10.69
C CYS A 818 22.75 -9.61 -10.12
N ALA A 819 22.78 -9.80 -8.80
CA ALA A 819 22.02 -10.83 -8.12
C ALA A 819 20.51 -10.68 -8.34
N ARG A 820 19.99 -9.45 -8.25
CA ARG A 820 18.57 -9.16 -8.52
C ARG A 820 18.16 -9.49 -9.96
N ILE A 821 18.98 -9.12 -10.94
CA ILE A 821 18.72 -9.39 -12.37
C ILE A 821 18.69 -10.90 -12.62
N LEU A 822 19.73 -11.63 -12.18
CA LEU A 822 19.80 -13.09 -12.33
C LEU A 822 18.61 -13.79 -11.67
N SER A 823 18.27 -13.35 -10.48
CA SER A 823 17.15 -13.88 -9.73
C SER A 823 15.82 -13.71 -10.48
N ASN A 824 15.61 -12.58 -11.16
CA ASN A 824 14.46 -12.36 -12.04
C ASN A 824 14.49 -13.24 -13.31
N VAL A 825 15.66 -13.41 -13.93
CA VAL A 825 15.83 -14.31 -15.08
C VAL A 825 15.41 -15.74 -14.70
N PHE A 826 15.92 -16.27 -13.59
CA PHE A 826 15.58 -17.62 -13.12
C PHE A 826 14.10 -17.79 -12.74
N CYS A 827 13.46 -16.75 -12.19
CA CYS A 827 12.01 -16.77 -11.94
C CYS A 827 11.21 -16.97 -13.25
N LEU A 828 11.59 -16.27 -14.32
CA LEU A 828 10.90 -16.36 -15.61
C LEU A 828 11.16 -17.69 -16.32
N ILE A 829 12.40 -18.21 -16.25
CA ILE A 829 12.73 -19.51 -16.83
C ILE A 829 11.92 -20.63 -16.16
N LYS A 830 11.81 -20.60 -14.82
CA LYS A 830 11.01 -21.60 -14.09
C LYS A 830 9.53 -21.53 -14.47
N LYS A 831 8.98 -20.33 -14.66
CA LYS A 831 7.59 -20.13 -15.08
C LYS A 831 7.29 -20.74 -16.46
N ASN A 832 8.28 -20.75 -17.36
CA ASN A 832 8.15 -21.26 -18.73
C ASN A 832 8.72 -22.69 -18.91
N SER A 833 9.03 -23.41 -17.81
CA SER A 833 9.78 -24.67 -17.80
C SER A 833 9.23 -25.84 -18.65
N SER A 834 8.01 -25.73 -19.19
CA SER A 834 7.40 -26.69 -20.12
C SER A 834 7.77 -26.48 -21.59
N GLU A 835 8.46 -25.39 -21.95
CA GLU A 835 8.80 -25.05 -23.34
C GLU A 835 10.20 -25.56 -23.74
N LYS A 836 10.36 -26.03 -24.98
CA LYS A 836 11.68 -26.49 -25.49
C LYS A 836 12.74 -25.38 -25.52
N SER A 837 12.32 -24.13 -25.69
CA SER A 837 13.16 -22.92 -25.66
C SER A 837 13.97 -22.79 -24.37
N VAL A 838 13.45 -23.29 -23.25
CA VAL A 838 14.12 -23.22 -21.94
C VAL A 838 15.43 -23.99 -21.91
N LEU A 839 15.54 -25.10 -22.66
CA LEU A 839 16.78 -25.89 -22.71
C LEU A 839 17.93 -25.11 -23.36
N GLU A 840 17.63 -24.36 -24.44
CA GLU A 840 18.61 -23.50 -25.12
C GLU A 840 18.98 -22.28 -24.25
N GLU A 841 18.02 -21.69 -23.56
CA GLU A 841 18.28 -20.60 -22.59
C GLU A 841 19.25 -21.06 -21.49
N ILE A 842 19.05 -22.27 -20.94
CA ILE A 842 19.92 -22.84 -19.91
C ILE A 842 21.31 -23.12 -20.46
N ASP A 843 21.45 -23.63 -21.69
CA ASP A 843 22.77 -23.84 -22.32
C ASP A 843 23.60 -22.55 -22.33
N VAL A 844 22.99 -21.45 -22.79
CA VAL A 844 23.65 -20.15 -22.87
C VAL A 844 24.00 -19.62 -21.47
N ILE A 845 23.12 -19.81 -20.47
CA ILE A 845 23.37 -19.37 -19.09
C ILE A 845 24.48 -20.19 -18.44
N VAL A 846 24.50 -21.52 -18.61
CA VAL A 846 25.55 -22.39 -18.05
C VAL A 846 26.90 -22.01 -18.64
N ALA A 847 26.99 -21.89 -19.96
CA ALA A 847 28.22 -21.51 -20.65
C ALA A 847 28.73 -20.12 -20.27
N SER A 848 27.81 -19.16 -20.04
CA SER A 848 28.18 -17.76 -19.77
C SER A 848 28.44 -17.48 -18.30
N LEU A 849 27.76 -18.14 -17.35
CA LEU A 849 27.70 -17.69 -15.96
C LEU A 849 28.14 -18.69 -14.91
N LEU A 850 28.20 -20.00 -15.18
CA LEU A 850 28.45 -20.98 -14.11
C LEU A 850 29.81 -20.78 -13.42
N ASP A 851 30.89 -20.66 -14.19
CA ASP A 851 32.25 -20.45 -13.65
C ASP A 851 32.35 -19.12 -12.89
N ILE A 852 31.89 -18.01 -13.49
CA ILE A 852 31.97 -16.70 -12.83
C ILE A 852 31.10 -16.64 -11.57
N LEU A 853 29.93 -17.28 -11.54
CA LEU A 853 29.08 -17.35 -10.34
C LEU A 853 29.78 -18.11 -9.20
N LEU A 854 30.44 -19.23 -9.50
CA LEU A 854 31.22 -19.98 -8.52
C LEU A 854 32.36 -19.13 -7.96
N ARG A 855 33.12 -18.43 -8.83
CA ARG A 855 34.20 -17.52 -8.43
C ARG A 855 33.68 -16.37 -7.57
N THR A 856 32.61 -15.70 -7.98
CA THR A 856 31.99 -14.60 -7.22
C THR A 856 31.55 -15.08 -5.83
N ILE A 857 30.91 -16.25 -5.69
CA ILE A 857 30.54 -16.80 -4.37
C ILE A 857 31.77 -17.05 -3.51
N LEU A 858 32.84 -17.66 -4.07
CA LEU A 858 34.09 -17.91 -3.35
C LEU A 858 34.79 -16.61 -2.92
N GLU A 859 34.84 -15.61 -3.79
CA GLU A 859 35.43 -14.31 -3.51
C GLU A 859 34.67 -13.57 -2.41
N ILE A 860 33.34 -13.47 -2.51
CA ILE A 860 32.51 -12.80 -1.50
C ILE A 860 32.67 -13.48 -0.13
N THR A 861 32.70 -14.82 -0.10
CA THR A 861 32.81 -15.59 1.14
C THR A 861 34.22 -15.61 1.74
N SER A 862 35.25 -15.30 0.95
CA SER A 862 36.64 -15.21 1.42
C SER A 862 37.00 -13.88 2.09
N ARG A 863 36.17 -12.82 1.93
CA ARG A 863 36.44 -11.49 2.49
C ARG A 863 36.36 -11.51 4.03
N PRO A 864 37.30 -10.86 4.75
CA PRO A 864 37.27 -10.81 6.21
C PRO A 864 36.01 -10.08 6.69
N GLN A 865 35.25 -10.72 7.59
CA GLN A 865 34.01 -10.15 8.13
C GLN A 865 34.31 -8.93 9.02
N PRO A 866 33.74 -7.74 8.75
CA PRO A 866 33.83 -6.61 9.65
C PRO A 866 32.99 -6.84 10.93
N SER A 867 33.51 -6.46 12.07
CA SER A 867 32.95 -6.69 13.42
C SER A 867 31.74 -5.80 13.80
N SER A 868 31.11 -5.11 12.85
CA SER A 868 30.01 -4.16 13.12
C SER A 868 28.63 -4.72 12.76
N SER A 869 27.67 -4.58 13.68
CA SER A 869 26.32 -5.14 13.60
C SER A 869 25.41 -4.53 12.53
N ALA A 870 25.72 -3.34 12.01
CA ALA A 870 24.92 -2.69 10.96
C ALA A 870 25.29 -3.14 9.54
N MET A 871 26.58 -3.44 9.28
CA MET A 871 27.06 -3.92 7.98
C MET A 871 26.89 -5.44 7.78
N ARG A 872 26.54 -6.16 8.87
CA ARG A 872 26.27 -7.60 8.88
C ARG A 872 25.14 -8.02 7.93
N PHE A 873 24.14 -7.15 7.74
CA PHE A 873 22.97 -7.48 6.93
C PHE A 873 23.31 -7.48 5.43
N GLN A 874 23.90 -6.41 4.88
CA GLN A 874 24.12 -6.28 3.42
C GLN A 874 25.04 -7.35 2.79
N PHE A 875 26.08 -7.82 3.47
CA PHE A 875 27.01 -8.82 2.89
C PHE A 875 26.46 -10.25 2.94
N GLN A 876 25.66 -10.59 3.95
CA GLN A 876 24.97 -11.88 4.02
C GLN A 876 23.80 -11.93 3.02
N ASP A 877 23.18 -10.77 2.75
CA ASP A 877 22.08 -10.60 1.79
C ASP A 877 22.52 -10.91 0.34
N VAL A 878 23.66 -10.37 -0.11
CA VAL A 878 24.13 -10.59 -1.50
C VAL A 878 24.61 -12.03 -1.71
N THR A 879 25.29 -12.61 -0.72
CA THR A 879 25.77 -14.00 -0.80
C THR A 879 24.60 -14.98 -0.92
N GLY A 880 23.53 -14.78 -0.12
CA GLY A 880 22.34 -15.63 -0.17
C GLY A 880 21.63 -15.58 -1.52
N GLU A 881 21.51 -14.41 -2.14
CA GLU A 881 20.91 -14.29 -3.48
C GLU A 881 21.73 -15.01 -4.56
N PHE A 882 23.06 -14.90 -4.58
CA PHE A 882 23.90 -15.62 -5.53
C PHE A 882 23.87 -17.13 -5.32
N VAL A 883 23.85 -17.58 -4.06
CA VAL A 883 23.66 -19.00 -3.73
C VAL A 883 22.32 -19.51 -4.25
N ALA A 884 21.24 -18.73 -4.08
CA ALA A 884 19.93 -19.08 -4.63
C ALA A 884 19.95 -19.13 -6.18
N CYS A 885 20.69 -18.23 -6.83
CA CYS A 885 20.89 -18.24 -8.28
C CYS A 885 21.65 -19.50 -8.74
N LEU A 886 22.76 -19.86 -8.08
CA LEU A 886 23.52 -21.08 -8.37
C LEU A 886 22.65 -22.32 -8.20
N LEU A 887 21.95 -22.44 -7.07
CA LEU A 887 21.03 -23.56 -6.82
C LEU A 887 19.92 -23.63 -7.87
N SER A 888 19.39 -22.48 -8.31
CA SER A 888 18.39 -22.44 -9.37
C SER A 888 18.93 -22.90 -10.72
N LEU A 889 20.16 -22.53 -11.07
CA LEU A 889 20.82 -22.99 -12.29
C LEU A 889 21.03 -24.51 -12.25
N LEU A 890 21.67 -25.01 -11.19
CA LEU A 890 21.96 -26.44 -11.04
C LEU A 890 20.69 -27.29 -11.05
N ARG A 891 19.61 -26.82 -10.42
CA ARG A 891 18.32 -27.54 -10.42
C ARG A 891 17.68 -27.63 -11.81
N GLN A 892 17.93 -26.66 -12.67
CA GLN A 892 17.38 -26.65 -14.03
C GLN A 892 18.25 -27.42 -15.03
N MET A 893 19.48 -27.77 -14.65
CA MET A 893 20.35 -28.60 -15.49
C MET A 893 19.80 -30.02 -15.62
N THR A 894 19.77 -30.52 -16.86
CA THR A 894 19.37 -31.90 -17.19
C THR A 894 20.61 -32.75 -17.44
N ASP A 895 20.45 -34.07 -17.60
CA ASP A 895 21.52 -34.99 -17.99
C ASP A 895 22.36 -34.45 -19.16
N ARG A 896 21.69 -33.89 -20.19
CA ARG A 896 22.32 -33.29 -21.36
C ARG A 896 23.21 -32.10 -20.98
N HIS A 897 22.72 -31.21 -20.13
CA HIS A 897 23.48 -30.01 -19.71
C HIS A 897 24.72 -30.39 -18.90
N TYR A 898 24.61 -31.39 -18.02
CA TYR A 898 25.77 -31.89 -17.26
C TYR A 898 26.80 -32.57 -18.16
N GLN A 899 26.37 -33.38 -19.13
CA GLN A 899 27.27 -33.99 -20.11
C GLN A 899 28.01 -32.94 -20.93
N GLN A 900 27.29 -31.96 -21.49
CA GLN A 900 27.89 -30.87 -22.27
C GLN A 900 28.86 -30.02 -21.45
N LEU A 901 28.53 -29.74 -20.18
CA LEU A 901 29.43 -29.05 -19.27
C LEU A 901 30.72 -29.84 -19.05
N LEU A 902 30.62 -31.14 -18.76
CA LEU A 902 31.79 -31.99 -18.50
C LEU A 902 32.65 -32.17 -19.76
N ASP A 903 32.03 -32.26 -20.93
CA ASP A 903 32.72 -32.36 -22.23
C ASP A 903 33.35 -31.04 -22.68
N SER A 904 32.93 -29.89 -22.12
CA SER A 904 33.46 -28.57 -22.48
C SER A 904 34.88 -28.29 -21.95
N PHE A 905 35.34 -29.06 -20.97
CA PHE A 905 36.68 -28.90 -20.39
C PHE A 905 37.73 -29.57 -21.27
N ASN A 906 38.70 -28.77 -21.75
CA ASN A 906 39.72 -29.25 -22.67
C ASN A 906 40.86 -29.98 -21.95
N THR A 907 41.09 -29.65 -20.67
CA THR A 907 42.19 -30.22 -19.87
C THR A 907 41.70 -30.85 -18.56
N LYS A 908 42.44 -31.87 -18.08
CA LYS A 908 42.18 -32.48 -16.76
C LYS A 908 42.37 -31.50 -15.60
N GLU A 909 43.21 -30.48 -15.78
CA GLU A 909 43.46 -29.46 -14.76
C GLU A 909 42.26 -28.51 -14.61
N GLU A 910 41.69 -28.03 -15.71
CA GLU A 910 40.46 -27.22 -15.69
C GLU A 910 39.30 -27.96 -15.01
N LEU A 911 39.10 -29.23 -15.37
CA LEU A 911 38.07 -30.06 -14.74
C LEU A 911 38.34 -30.26 -13.24
N ARG A 912 39.61 -30.48 -12.84
CA ARG A 912 39.98 -30.61 -11.44
C ARG A 912 39.65 -29.34 -10.66
N ASP A 913 40.02 -28.19 -11.18
CA ASP A 913 39.83 -26.90 -10.50
C ASP A 913 38.35 -26.56 -10.39
N PHE A 914 37.55 -26.82 -11.43
CA PHE A 914 36.09 -26.72 -11.37
C PHE A 914 35.50 -27.61 -10.27
N LEU A 915 35.87 -28.89 -10.22
CA LEU A 915 35.35 -29.83 -9.21
C LEU A 915 35.76 -29.41 -7.78
N LEU A 916 36.98 -28.92 -7.57
CA LEU A 916 37.41 -28.39 -6.28
C LEU A 916 36.62 -27.13 -5.88
N GLN A 917 36.36 -26.23 -6.82
CA GLN A 917 35.57 -25.02 -6.59
C GLN A 917 34.13 -25.37 -6.20
N ILE A 918 33.44 -26.19 -6.99
CA ILE A 918 32.04 -26.54 -6.72
C ILE A 918 31.87 -27.32 -5.42
N PHE A 919 32.78 -28.25 -5.08
CA PHE A 919 32.75 -28.93 -3.78
C PHE A 919 33.01 -27.97 -2.62
N THR A 920 33.86 -26.96 -2.80
CA THR A 920 34.08 -25.91 -1.79
C THR A 920 32.84 -25.05 -1.60
N VAL A 921 32.18 -24.65 -2.68
CA VAL A 921 30.91 -23.93 -2.62
C VAL A 921 29.84 -24.78 -1.92
N PHE A 922 29.69 -26.07 -2.25
CA PHE A 922 28.75 -26.94 -1.53
C PHE A 922 29.04 -27.06 -0.03
N ARG A 923 30.31 -27.12 0.37
CA ARG A 923 30.69 -27.08 1.79
C ARG A 923 30.27 -25.77 2.46
N ILE A 924 30.37 -24.64 1.77
CA ILE A 924 29.88 -23.35 2.26
C ILE A 924 28.36 -23.42 2.44
N LEU A 925 27.61 -23.85 1.42
CA LEU A 925 26.14 -23.95 1.43
C LEU A 925 25.58 -24.79 2.58
N ILE A 926 26.32 -25.83 2.96
CA ILE A 926 25.95 -26.78 4.02
C ILE A 926 26.12 -26.21 5.43
N ARG A 927 26.86 -25.10 5.60
CA ARG A 927 27.15 -24.50 6.91
C ARG A 927 25.88 -24.01 7.62
N PRO A 928 25.80 -24.14 8.96
CA PRO A 928 24.64 -23.69 9.73
C PRO A 928 24.31 -22.21 9.57
N GLU A 929 25.29 -21.37 9.25
CA GLU A 929 25.14 -19.91 9.15
C GLU A 929 24.57 -19.43 7.81
N MET A 930 24.48 -20.29 6.79
CA MET A 930 24.06 -19.90 5.44
C MET A 930 22.58 -19.55 5.35
N PHE A 931 21.72 -20.42 5.88
CA PHE A 931 20.29 -20.16 5.98
C PHE A 931 19.85 -20.36 7.42
N PRO A 932 18.98 -19.50 7.98
CA PRO A 932 18.43 -19.68 9.33
C PRO A 932 17.85 -21.08 9.57
N LYS A 933 17.84 -21.53 10.84
CA LYS A 933 17.40 -22.89 11.21
C LYS A 933 15.92 -23.17 10.91
N ASP A 934 15.10 -22.13 10.96
CA ASP A 934 13.66 -22.11 10.66
C ASP A 934 13.39 -22.09 9.15
N TRP A 935 14.41 -21.90 8.30
CA TRP A 935 14.31 -22.00 6.85
C TRP A 935 14.47 -23.44 6.36
N THR A 936 13.78 -24.38 7.01
CA THR A 936 13.90 -25.82 6.70
C THR A 936 13.58 -26.10 5.23
N VAL A 937 12.59 -25.43 4.65
CA VAL A 937 12.21 -25.61 3.24
C VAL A 937 13.38 -25.28 2.30
N MET A 938 14.04 -24.12 2.50
CA MET A 938 15.21 -23.71 1.70
C MET A 938 16.39 -24.65 1.90
N ARG A 939 16.67 -25.06 3.15
CA ARG A 939 17.76 -26.00 3.48
C ARG A 939 17.57 -27.37 2.82
N LEU A 940 16.36 -27.92 2.83
CA LEU A 940 16.05 -29.20 2.18
C LEU A 940 16.17 -29.12 0.66
N VAL A 941 15.68 -28.05 0.05
CA VAL A 941 15.82 -27.82 -1.41
C VAL A 941 17.28 -27.69 -1.80
N ALA A 942 18.07 -26.91 -1.06
CA ALA A 942 19.51 -26.77 -1.30
C ALA A 942 20.21 -28.13 -1.23
N ASN A 943 19.96 -28.92 -0.18
CA ASN A 943 20.56 -30.24 -0.03
C ASN A 943 20.14 -31.21 -1.14
N ASN A 944 18.89 -31.18 -1.58
CA ASN A 944 18.41 -32.01 -2.69
C ASN A 944 19.13 -31.67 -4.01
N VAL A 945 19.34 -30.38 -4.30
CA VAL A 945 20.11 -29.94 -5.47
C VAL A 945 21.58 -30.33 -5.36
N ILE A 946 22.18 -30.22 -4.17
CA ILE A 946 23.56 -30.61 -3.91
C ILE A 946 23.75 -32.12 -4.15
N ILE A 947 22.95 -33.00 -3.53
CA ILE A 947 23.11 -34.45 -3.72
C ILE A 947 22.92 -34.80 -5.19
N THR A 948 21.87 -34.29 -5.84
CA THR A 948 21.60 -34.56 -7.26
C THR A 948 22.78 -34.13 -8.14
N THR A 949 23.35 -32.94 -7.90
CA THR A 949 24.53 -32.47 -8.65
C THR A 949 25.75 -33.34 -8.38
N VAL A 950 25.99 -33.70 -7.11
CA VAL A 950 27.12 -34.56 -6.71
C VAL A 950 27.04 -35.93 -7.40
N LEU A 951 25.84 -36.49 -7.59
CA LEU A 951 25.64 -37.74 -8.34
C LEU A 951 26.19 -37.64 -9.76
N TYR A 952 25.86 -36.58 -10.50
CA TYR A 952 26.38 -36.36 -11.86
C TYR A 952 27.90 -36.15 -11.87
N LEU A 953 28.43 -35.40 -10.90
CA LEU A 953 29.87 -35.13 -10.83
C LEU A 953 30.70 -36.34 -10.38
N SER A 954 30.09 -37.28 -9.64
CA SER A 954 30.77 -38.49 -9.15
C SER A 954 31.30 -39.38 -10.28
N ASP A 955 30.58 -39.45 -11.39
CA ASP A 955 30.98 -40.23 -12.58
C ASP A 955 32.20 -39.60 -13.26
N ALA A 956 32.20 -38.27 -13.41
CA ALA A 956 33.35 -37.53 -13.93
C ALA A 956 34.60 -37.68 -13.05
N LEU A 957 34.42 -37.64 -11.72
CA LEU A 957 35.47 -37.86 -10.74
C LEU A 957 36.09 -39.26 -10.90
N ARG A 958 35.24 -40.30 -10.98
CA ARG A 958 35.65 -41.69 -11.19
C ARG A 958 36.41 -41.89 -12.50
N LYS A 959 35.82 -41.46 -13.62
CA LYS A 959 36.38 -41.69 -14.97
C LYS A 959 37.74 -41.02 -15.17
N ASN A 960 37.92 -39.81 -14.62
CA ASN A 960 39.09 -38.98 -14.95
C ASN A 960 40.23 -39.05 -13.92
N PHE A 961 39.93 -39.34 -12.65
CA PHE A 961 40.88 -39.19 -11.53
C PHE A 961 41.09 -40.45 -10.67
N LEU A 962 40.59 -41.61 -11.10
CA LEU A 962 40.79 -42.90 -10.40
C LEU A 962 42.04 -43.67 -10.86
N ASN A 963 42.47 -43.48 -12.12
CA ASN A 963 43.53 -44.28 -12.76
C ASN A 963 44.96 -43.80 -12.37
N GLU A 964 46.00 -44.19 -13.12
CA GLU A 964 47.44 -44.12 -12.77
C GLU A 964 47.96 -42.81 -12.11
N ASN A 965 47.30 -41.67 -12.32
CA ASN A 965 47.56 -40.40 -11.63
C ASN A 965 46.43 -40.05 -10.64
N PHE A 966 46.37 -40.75 -9.52
CA PHE A 966 45.37 -40.52 -8.47
C PHE A 966 45.53 -39.13 -7.82
N ASP A 967 44.52 -38.27 -7.94
CA ASP A 967 44.56 -36.93 -7.34
C ASP A 967 43.97 -36.94 -5.92
N TYR A 968 44.82 -36.93 -4.91
CA TYR A 968 44.35 -37.01 -3.53
C TYR A 968 43.45 -35.84 -3.12
N LYS A 969 43.72 -34.63 -3.61
CA LYS A 969 43.10 -33.40 -3.13
C LYS A 969 41.61 -33.35 -3.49
N ILE A 970 41.27 -33.79 -4.70
CA ILE A 970 39.87 -33.81 -5.16
C ILE A 970 39.06 -34.93 -4.48
N TRP A 971 39.65 -36.12 -4.29
CA TRP A 971 39.01 -37.23 -3.60
C TRP A 971 38.79 -36.92 -2.11
N ASP A 972 39.78 -36.31 -1.44
CA ASP A 972 39.65 -35.84 -0.06
C ASP A 972 38.53 -34.79 0.07
N SER A 973 38.50 -33.80 -0.84
CA SER A 973 37.44 -32.79 -0.88
C SER A 973 36.04 -33.40 -1.08
N TYR A 974 35.90 -34.40 -1.96
CA TYR A 974 34.66 -35.13 -2.20
C TYR A 974 34.18 -35.88 -0.94
N PHE A 975 35.03 -36.71 -0.33
CA PHE A 975 34.62 -37.47 0.86
C PHE A 975 34.35 -36.56 2.05
N TYR A 976 35.12 -35.48 2.21
CA TYR A 976 34.86 -34.50 3.25
C TYR A 976 33.49 -33.81 3.08
N LEU A 977 33.14 -33.42 1.85
CA LEU A 977 31.80 -32.92 1.53
C LEU A 977 30.72 -33.94 1.88
N ALA A 978 30.88 -35.20 1.46
CA ALA A 978 29.90 -36.26 1.67
C ALA A 978 29.68 -36.55 3.17
N VAL A 979 30.74 -36.56 3.97
CA VAL A 979 30.67 -36.76 5.43
C VAL A 979 29.97 -35.59 6.11
N ILE A 980 30.28 -34.34 5.76
CA ILE A 980 29.59 -33.19 6.36
C ILE A 980 28.11 -33.19 5.95
N PHE A 981 27.79 -33.55 4.70
CA PHE A 981 26.42 -33.64 4.20
C PHE A 981 25.57 -34.59 5.05
N ILE A 982 26.00 -35.83 5.27
CA ILE A 982 25.23 -36.82 6.05
C ILE A 982 25.05 -36.41 7.52
N ASN A 983 26.03 -35.71 8.08
CA ASN A 983 26.02 -35.28 9.48
C ASN A 983 25.23 -33.98 9.75
N GLN A 984 24.61 -33.38 8.73
CA GLN A 984 23.82 -32.17 8.92
C GLN A 984 22.61 -32.39 9.84
N LEU A 985 22.41 -31.48 10.80
CA LEU A 985 21.25 -31.52 11.71
C LEU A 985 19.90 -31.46 10.99
N CYS A 986 19.83 -30.74 9.86
CA CYS A 986 18.58 -30.61 9.09
C CYS A 986 18.19 -31.88 8.30
N LEU A 987 19.08 -32.88 8.24
CA LEU A 987 18.82 -34.19 7.64
C LEU A 987 18.57 -35.29 8.69
N GLN A 988 18.70 -34.98 9.99
CA GLN A 988 18.40 -35.92 11.08
C GLN A 988 16.87 -36.01 11.29
N LEU A 989 16.21 -36.80 10.45
CA LEU A 989 14.75 -36.91 10.37
C LEU A 989 14.10 -37.39 11.69
N GLU A 990 14.85 -38.06 12.54
CA GLU A 990 14.46 -38.47 13.90
C GLU A 990 14.17 -37.29 14.84
N MET A 991 14.72 -36.10 14.56
CA MET A 991 14.47 -34.88 15.33
C MET A 991 13.21 -34.13 14.88
N PHE A 992 12.57 -34.55 13.79
CA PHE A 992 11.38 -33.90 13.26
C PHE A 992 10.09 -34.44 13.89
N THR A 993 9.04 -33.61 13.88
CA THR A 993 7.71 -34.09 14.22
C THR A 993 7.27 -35.20 13.25
N PRO A 994 6.43 -36.16 13.66
CA PRO A 994 5.99 -37.25 12.79
C PRO A 994 5.36 -36.74 11.48
N SER A 995 4.56 -35.66 11.56
CA SER A 995 3.96 -34.98 10.42
C SER A 995 5.02 -34.44 9.43
N LYS A 996 6.04 -33.75 9.96
CA LYS A 996 7.13 -33.17 9.16
C LYS A 996 8.02 -34.26 8.54
N LYS A 997 8.42 -35.27 9.34
CA LYS A 997 9.20 -36.43 8.88
C LYS A 997 8.53 -37.13 7.69
N LYS A 998 7.23 -37.39 7.79
CA LYS A 998 6.46 -38.02 6.71
C LYS A 998 6.49 -37.17 5.43
N LYS A 999 6.18 -35.87 5.51
CA LYS A 999 6.19 -34.96 4.34
C LYS A 999 7.56 -34.90 3.66
N VAL A 1000 8.65 -34.88 4.44
CA VAL A 1000 10.02 -34.83 3.90
C VAL A 1000 10.37 -36.15 3.18
N LEU A 1001 10.06 -37.29 3.79
CA LEU A 1001 10.29 -38.61 3.18
C LEU A 1001 9.48 -38.82 1.90
N GLU A 1002 8.21 -38.40 1.88
CA GLU A 1002 7.35 -38.48 0.69
C GLU A 1002 7.88 -37.65 -0.48
N LYS A 1003 8.58 -36.54 -0.20
CA LYS A 1003 9.05 -35.59 -1.21
C LYS A 1003 10.48 -35.84 -1.69
N TYR A 1004 11.40 -36.06 -0.77
CA TYR A 1004 12.85 -36.14 -1.06
C TYR A 1004 13.45 -37.51 -0.76
N GLY A 1005 12.70 -38.42 -0.11
CA GLY A 1005 13.28 -39.62 0.51
C GLY A 1005 14.23 -39.29 1.66
N ASP A 1006 15.01 -40.28 2.11
CA ASP A 1006 16.11 -40.04 3.05
C ASP A 1006 17.40 -39.77 2.26
N MET A 1007 17.71 -38.48 2.05
CA MET A 1007 18.91 -38.05 1.32
C MET A 1007 20.22 -38.57 1.93
N ARG A 1008 20.25 -38.93 3.23
CA ARG A 1008 21.43 -39.53 3.86
C ARG A 1008 21.69 -40.93 3.31
N VAL A 1009 20.65 -41.69 3.02
CA VAL A 1009 20.76 -43.03 2.43
C VAL A 1009 21.36 -42.94 1.04
N THR A 1010 20.86 -42.03 0.19
CA THR A 1010 21.40 -41.80 -1.16
C THR A 1010 22.88 -41.44 -1.12
N MET A 1011 23.27 -40.47 -0.27
CA MET A 1011 24.69 -40.10 -0.12
C MET A 1011 25.52 -41.27 0.45
N GLY A 1012 24.99 -42.03 1.41
CA GLY A 1012 25.67 -43.19 1.99
C GLY A 1012 25.94 -44.30 0.96
N CYS A 1013 24.96 -44.60 0.12
CA CYS A 1013 25.11 -45.53 -1.00
C CYS A 1013 26.18 -45.05 -1.99
N GLU A 1014 26.26 -43.76 -2.26
CA GLU A 1014 27.30 -43.20 -3.13
C GLU A 1014 28.69 -43.22 -2.50
N ILE A 1015 28.81 -42.89 -1.22
CA ILE A 1015 30.08 -43.04 -0.50
C ILE A 1015 30.55 -44.48 -0.60
N PHE A 1016 29.66 -45.46 -0.38
CA PHE A 1016 29.97 -46.88 -0.50
C PHE A 1016 30.39 -47.27 -1.92
N SER A 1017 29.63 -46.84 -2.94
CA SER A 1017 29.95 -47.05 -4.36
C SER A 1017 31.31 -46.47 -4.74
N MET A 1018 31.57 -45.20 -4.39
CA MET A 1018 32.84 -44.53 -4.66
C MET A 1018 34.00 -45.18 -3.91
N TRP A 1019 33.78 -45.61 -2.67
CA TRP A 1019 34.78 -46.31 -1.86
C TRP A 1019 35.19 -47.64 -2.47
N GLN A 1020 34.23 -48.47 -2.91
CA GLN A 1020 34.51 -49.75 -3.55
C GLN A 1020 35.37 -49.61 -4.81
N ASN A 1021 35.15 -48.53 -5.57
CA ASN A 1021 35.90 -48.27 -6.80
C ASN A 1021 37.38 -47.88 -6.56
N LEU A 1022 37.77 -47.51 -5.34
CA LEU A 1022 39.17 -47.19 -5.01
C LEU A 1022 40.11 -48.40 -5.03
N GLY A 1023 39.58 -49.63 -5.04
CA GLY A 1023 40.36 -50.87 -5.20
C GLY A 1023 41.62 -50.94 -4.32
N ASN A 1024 42.78 -51.23 -4.92
CA ASN A 1024 44.07 -51.37 -4.23
C ASN A 1024 44.63 -50.04 -3.64
N VAL A 1025 44.06 -48.88 -3.98
CA VAL A 1025 44.46 -47.58 -3.39
C VAL A 1025 44.00 -47.47 -1.93
N GLN A 1026 43.02 -48.29 -1.51
CA GLN A 1026 42.57 -48.43 -0.12
C GLN A 1026 43.71 -48.86 0.83
N MET A 1027 44.65 -49.70 0.35
CA MET A 1027 45.73 -50.28 1.16
C MET A 1027 46.90 -49.32 1.44
N LYS A 1028 47.00 -48.18 0.75
CA LYS A 1028 48.10 -47.20 0.91
C LYS A 1028 47.82 -46.09 1.93
N LYS A 1029 46.67 -46.09 2.62
CA LYS A 1029 46.27 -44.95 3.48
C LYS A 1029 45.58 -45.39 4.76
N SER A 1030 46.38 -45.59 5.81
CA SER A 1030 45.97 -45.60 7.21
C SER A 1030 45.75 -44.19 7.81
N ASN A 1031 45.62 -43.15 6.98
CA ASN A 1031 45.51 -41.74 7.43
C ASN A 1031 44.36 -40.93 6.75
N LEU A 1032 43.43 -41.58 6.04
CA LEU A 1032 42.11 -40.99 5.75
C LEU A 1032 41.16 -41.42 6.89
N PRO A 1033 40.31 -40.54 7.39
CA PRO A 1033 40.08 -40.37 8.81
C PRO A 1033 39.23 -41.48 9.44
N GLU A 1034 39.89 -42.39 10.17
CA GLU A 1034 39.27 -43.19 11.24
C GLU A 1034 38.56 -42.29 12.29
N ASN A 1035 38.83 -40.98 12.31
CA ASN A 1035 38.20 -40.01 13.22
C ASN A 1035 36.91 -39.35 12.69
N HIS A 1036 36.53 -39.48 11.40
CA HIS A 1036 35.36 -38.78 10.83
C HIS A 1036 34.19 -39.69 10.41
N LEU A 1037 34.38 -41.02 10.39
CA LEU A 1037 33.34 -42.01 10.08
C LEU A 1037 32.72 -42.68 11.32
N ASN A 1038 32.91 -42.09 12.51
CA ASN A 1038 32.21 -42.51 13.72
C ASN A 1038 30.74 -42.03 13.66
N LEU A 1039 29.92 -42.76 12.91
CA LEU A 1039 28.47 -42.61 12.90
C LEU A 1039 27.95 -43.09 14.26
N GLY A 1040 27.59 -42.13 15.11
CA GLY A 1040 27.36 -42.27 16.55
C GLY A 1040 26.72 -43.59 17.03
N GLY A 1041 27.43 -44.25 17.94
CA GLY A 1041 26.92 -45.20 18.91
C GLY A 1041 27.59 -44.93 20.25
N GLY A 1042 26.79 -44.78 21.31
CA GLY A 1042 27.26 -44.54 22.68
C GLY A 1042 28.24 -45.61 23.16
N GLY A 1043 29.10 -45.21 24.10
CA GLY A 1043 30.35 -45.89 24.45
C GLY A 1043 30.26 -47.38 24.74
N CYS A 1044 31.19 -48.11 24.13
CA CYS A 1044 31.76 -49.34 24.66
C CYS A 1044 33.20 -49.45 24.18
N SER A 1045 34.13 -49.47 25.12
CA SER A 1045 35.57 -49.65 24.93
C SER A 1045 35.90 -51.14 24.75
N GLU A 1046 36.30 -51.55 23.53
CA GLU A 1046 37.42 -52.45 23.17
C GLU A 1046 37.26 -53.06 21.75
N PRO A 1047 38.37 -53.44 21.08
CA PRO A 1047 38.41 -53.63 19.63
C PRO A 1047 38.20 -55.10 19.23
N ARG A 1048 37.25 -55.38 18.32
CA ARG A 1048 37.28 -56.60 17.49
C ARG A 1048 36.84 -56.30 16.07
N LEU A 1049 37.82 -56.37 15.17
CA LEU A 1049 37.60 -56.61 13.74
C LEU A 1049 36.88 -57.96 13.54
N HIS A 1050 36.14 -58.02 12.45
CA HIS A 1050 35.38 -59.15 11.88
C HIS A 1050 33.88 -59.16 12.23
N HIS A 1051 33.09 -58.94 11.17
CA HIS A 1051 31.63 -58.98 11.05
C HIS A 1051 30.86 -57.70 11.40
N CYS A 1052 30.76 -56.77 10.43
CA CYS A 1052 29.60 -55.90 10.27
C CYS A 1052 29.26 -55.74 8.79
N THR A 1053 28.38 -56.61 8.29
CA THR A 1053 27.41 -56.24 7.25
C THR A 1053 26.56 -55.07 7.77
N PRO A 1054 26.33 -54.00 7.00
CA PRO A 1054 25.48 -52.89 7.45
C PRO A 1054 24.02 -53.33 7.51
N SER A 1055 23.40 -53.22 8.68
CA SER A 1055 21.95 -53.29 8.86
C SER A 1055 21.28 -52.00 8.38
N TRP A 1056 21.42 -51.72 7.08
CA TRP A 1056 20.67 -50.73 6.30
C TRP A 1056 20.43 -51.33 4.90
N VAL A 1057 19.68 -52.43 4.85
CA VAL A 1057 18.97 -52.94 3.66
C VAL A 1057 17.58 -53.36 4.12
#